data_AF-A0A9E1USV3-F1
#
_entry.id   AF-A0A9E1USV3-F1
#
_cell.length_a   1.000
_cell.length_b   1.000
_cell.length_c   1.000
_cell.angle_alpha   90.00
_cell.angle_beta   90.00
_cell.angle_gamma   90.00
#
_symmetry.space_group_name_H-M   'P 1'
#
loop_
_entity.id
_entity.type
_entity.pdbx_description
1 polymer ?
#
loop_
_entity_poly.entity_id
_entity_poly.type
_entity_poly.pdbx_seq_one_letter_code
_entity_poly.pdbx_strand_id
1 'polypeptide(L)'
;SPLNGLVAHYGFDGNLLGRGPGGNGQTAKVSRHSRAFDDQFRAVFANQPVFTEGKFGRGILVAPGCENKQKYAFRNLLPPAAAELVADGKEAWRTVGDASWRLIQSRQAAQGDVFLDVASKTGQGGIELAEHARSLGGNHAFSFYVRNDQAGILRASVFDAQGKELVAKDCPLGAEWQRVELVFAAGTFTRDVKAQTHPELRIRLTGAAFEVDALQLEYLGGYSYAGAASATSWQPGHAYRQGDILSLPDTRQALAQAGTIAFWFQPRGKQHRRILGEIPTGNRWEPTLQLSLQGGKRWSLSSHAAGKAITKNWDHPIESATWHHVAMGWQAGRAVAWVDGRQVLTIDGLRWPDHPRPPRLGSAGPNAAANAVIDECAVYNRLLNDADALELASRTTALATEFAPTLVIRPERLLHTISRTRSPQPWRCEINNPTQRRLRNVQAEFRLGDGARRERVGTLAPGASKTIEFQFVPDLTCGYYPLTVTAKSGGLPPAELRLRIEITRALAPLEDLQVAPWGYNASREHGFTIGGGDVEAAMRDGLAHGPLLHYLGYPRTADGRDRVDGMNDTKGNVNVLENHAMRAQLEREAERIAKEAAATPSARAITLNSEMQWIWSHDFSPERKEFVRRRFGLDLSPWENPPDGKKDRFQAPYGRLKPSVAGLRLPANRILPIESPLYAYHRWFHGVDGPTESLFNQTIADHIRRLRPDLLTIWEPILRRAAVRAFDRVAIAQEWFYYENPMNAVLTQERLNTAVRGTPMRPTGMPQFLFKKGRAAPYAAVATADMFHETAWLCALQPIRMMTYWNFKIVPSADFENYYNRCFTKAQIDELFGTPTPTWQEAAAILKNNPKARKLMPWTPELAATFARFHNDEIGPLAALIPRWRNHPRRVAIIRSFASQLYREVRWPKTSWLENCAVYAGLPFDVLLDEDFEKGNDPLKGYDLVILSHAVCLTEPGFASLSRFAKRGGTVVVDPETKVEIPGAVLLEPSTAAKDFEQQLAEKEEAIRLKHGAVSSPQYI
;
A
#
# COMPACT_ATOMS: atom_id res chain seq x y z
N SER A 1 43.72 3.54 -2.24
CA SER A 1 43.22 3.90 -0.91
C SER A 1 41.71 3.77 -0.95
N PRO A 2 41.12 2.93 -0.09
CA PRO A 2 39.70 2.59 -0.12
C PRO A 2 38.84 3.79 0.20
N LEU A 3 39.33 4.76 0.97
CA LEU A 3 38.58 5.98 1.30
C LEU A 3 38.31 6.89 0.10
N ASN A 4 39.09 6.75 -0.98
CA ASN A 4 38.88 7.55 -2.18
C ASN A 4 37.53 7.21 -2.83
N GLY A 5 36.69 8.22 -3.02
CA GLY A 5 35.36 8.08 -3.59
C GLY A 5 34.31 7.47 -2.65
N LEU A 6 34.61 7.27 -1.37
CA LEU A 6 33.65 6.77 -0.38
C LEU A 6 32.55 7.82 -0.14
N VAL A 7 31.31 7.45 -0.45
CA VAL A 7 30.12 8.30 -0.30
C VAL A 7 29.48 8.07 1.06
N ALA A 8 29.32 6.81 1.46
CA ALA A 8 28.70 6.43 2.71
C ALA A 8 29.17 5.04 3.14
N HIS A 9 29.29 4.84 4.45
CA HIS A 9 29.56 3.56 5.08
C HIS A 9 28.56 3.31 6.21
N TYR A 10 27.95 2.13 6.19
CA TYR A 10 26.95 1.63 7.14
C TYR A 10 27.56 0.48 7.94
N GLY A 11 27.90 0.73 9.20
CA GLY A 11 28.40 -0.31 10.10
C GLY A 11 27.31 -1.08 10.85
N PHE A 12 26.03 -0.72 10.66
CA PHE A 12 24.84 -1.35 11.25
C PHE A 12 24.84 -1.60 12.78
N ASP A 13 25.70 -0.91 13.53
CA ASP A 13 25.77 -1.01 14.98
C ASP A 13 24.58 -0.31 15.67
N GLY A 14 23.46 -1.03 15.76
CA GLY A 14 22.24 -0.61 16.45
C GLY A 14 21.41 0.45 15.71
N ASN A 15 21.82 0.89 14.53
CA ASN A 15 21.08 1.84 13.70
C ASN A 15 21.35 1.62 12.20
N LEU A 16 20.60 2.34 11.35
CA LEU A 16 20.73 2.30 9.89
C LEU A 16 21.47 3.52 9.33
N LEU A 17 22.30 4.19 10.14
CA LEU A 17 22.99 5.42 9.77
C LEU A 17 24.28 5.11 9.01
N GLY A 18 24.33 5.53 7.76
CA GLY A 18 25.54 5.61 6.96
C GLY A 18 26.26 6.94 7.20
N ARG A 19 27.59 6.91 7.19
CA ARG A 19 28.47 8.08 7.35
C ARG A 19 29.54 8.07 6.26
N GLY A 20 29.81 9.20 5.61
CA GLY A 20 30.98 9.34 4.76
C GLY A 20 32.14 10.08 5.46
N PRO A 21 33.35 10.06 4.86
CA PRO A 21 34.55 10.68 5.45
C PRO A 21 34.40 12.16 5.75
N GLY A 22 33.65 12.88 4.92
CA GLY A 22 33.35 14.30 5.12
C GLY A 22 32.30 14.57 6.20
N GLY A 23 31.78 13.57 6.89
CA GLY A 23 30.72 13.74 7.88
C GLY A 23 29.32 13.89 7.26
N ASN A 24 29.11 13.53 6.00
CA ASN A 24 27.77 13.41 5.42
C ASN A 24 27.08 12.14 5.96
N GLY A 25 25.87 12.29 6.51
CA GLY A 25 25.09 11.20 7.08
C GLY A 25 23.86 10.87 6.24
N GLN A 26 23.52 9.58 6.10
CA GLN A 26 22.31 9.14 5.38
C GLN A 26 21.71 7.90 6.05
N THR A 27 20.38 7.74 6.08
CA THR A 27 19.74 6.60 6.75
C THR A 27 19.20 5.58 5.74
N ALA A 28 19.61 4.32 5.85
CA ALA A 28 19.02 3.21 5.10
C ALA A 28 17.64 2.85 5.67
N LYS A 29 16.80 2.18 4.87
CA LYS A 29 15.44 1.79 5.24
C LYS A 29 15.27 0.27 5.14
N VAL A 30 14.66 -0.33 6.16
CA VAL A 30 14.19 -1.72 6.12
C VAL A 30 12.70 -1.74 5.84
N SER A 31 12.27 -2.60 4.91
CA SER A 31 10.85 -2.87 4.63
C SER A 31 10.53 -4.31 4.95
N ARG A 32 9.55 -4.53 5.85
CA ARG A 32 8.96 -5.82 6.19
C ARG A 32 7.60 -5.57 6.84
N HIS A 33 6.49 -5.89 6.19
CA HIS A 33 5.14 -5.61 6.73
C HIS A 33 4.57 -6.75 7.59
N SER A 34 5.44 -7.47 8.30
CA SER A 34 5.09 -8.47 9.31
C SER A 34 6.02 -8.32 10.53
N ARG A 35 5.61 -8.93 11.65
CA ARG A 35 6.51 -9.17 12.79
C ARG A 35 7.62 -10.13 12.37
N ALA A 36 8.76 -10.00 13.04
CA ALA A 36 9.90 -10.89 12.99
C ALA A 36 10.36 -11.21 14.41
N PHE A 37 11.28 -12.16 14.53
CA PHE A 37 11.95 -12.49 15.78
C PHE A 37 13.44 -12.55 15.51
N ASP A 38 14.23 -12.05 16.47
CA ASP A 38 15.68 -12.17 16.44
C ASP A 38 16.15 -13.53 16.99
N ASP A 39 17.45 -13.76 17.02
CA ASP A 39 18.05 -15.03 17.48
C ASP A 39 17.84 -15.26 18.99
N GLN A 40 17.38 -14.26 19.75
CA GLN A 40 16.96 -14.36 21.14
C GLN A 40 15.43 -14.44 21.30
N PHE A 41 14.70 -14.71 20.21
CA PHE A 41 13.24 -14.78 20.17
C PHE A 41 12.53 -13.50 20.61
N ARG A 42 13.24 -12.36 20.60
CA ARG A 42 12.61 -11.07 20.87
C ARG A 42 11.91 -10.59 19.63
N ALA A 43 10.72 -10.06 19.84
CA ALA A 43 9.90 -9.56 18.78
C ALA A 43 10.46 -8.27 18.18
N VAL A 44 10.65 -8.29 16.87
CA VAL A 44 11.02 -7.14 16.07
C VAL A 44 9.78 -6.72 15.26
N PHE A 45 9.34 -5.47 15.45
CA PHE A 45 8.14 -4.98 14.79
C PHE A 45 8.32 -4.83 13.27
N ALA A 46 7.22 -4.64 12.56
CA ALA A 46 7.24 -4.38 11.12
C ALA A 46 8.16 -3.19 10.79
N ASN A 47 8.86 -3.27 9.66
CA ASN A 47 9.80 -2.26 9.14
C ASN A 47 11.00 -1.92 10.07
N GLN A 48 11.25 -2.71 11.12
CA GLN A 48 12.45 -2.59 11.94
C GLN A 48 13.50 -3.64 11.53
N PRO A 49 14.80 -3.28 11.49
CA PRO A 49 15.88 -4.23 11.25
C PRO A 49 15.94 -5.31 12.33
N VAL A 50 16.24 -6.55 11.93
CA VAL A 50 16.65 -7.60 12.86
C VAL A 50 18.17 -7.55 12.95
N PHE A 51 18.69 -7.03 14.06
CA PHE A 51 20.13 -6.95 14.29
C PHE A 51 20.64 -8.24 14.95
N THR A 52 21.72 -8.81 14.42
CA THR A 52 22.41 -9.99 14.95
C THR A 52 23.93 -9.73 14.96
N GLU A 53 24.74 -10.70 15.37
CA GLU A 53 26.20 -10.62 15.33
C GLU A 53 26.71 -10.44 13.89
N GLY A 54 27.56 -9.43 13.70
CA GLY A 54 28.18 -9.06 12.44
C GLY A 54 29.66 -9.46 12.37
N LYS A 55 30.32 -9.14 11.27
CA LYS A 55 31.76 -9.32 11.07
C LYS A 55 32.56 -8.37 11.96
N PHE A 56 32.10 -7.13 12.11
CA PHE A 56 32.78 -6.06 12.87
C PHE A 56 31.87 -5.40 13.92
N GLY A 57 30.94 -6.16 14.49
CA GLY A 57 29.98 -5.66 15.48
C GLY A 57 28.62 -6.30 15.30
N ARG A 58 27.62 -5.52 14.88
CA ARG A 58 26.25 -6.01 14.61
C ARG A 58 25.94 -5.90 13.13
N GLY A 59 25.43 -6.98 12.55
CA GLY A 59 24.90 -7.01 11.19
C GLY A 59 23.37 -7.00 11.15
N ILE A 60 22.81 -6.93 9.96
CA ILE A 60 21.36 -7.01 9.70
C ILE A 60 21.04 -8.35 9.07
N LEU A 61 20.13 -9.10 9.68
CA LEU A 61 19.54 -10.28 9.06
C LEU A 61 18.52 -9.84 8.01
N VAL A 62 18.77 -10.21 6.75
CA VAL A 62 17.82 -10.04 5.64
C VAL A 62 17.27 -11.41 5.26
N ALA A 63 16.08 -11.73 5.77
CA ALA A 63 15.47 -13.06 5.65
C ALA A 63 14.38 -13.12 4.57
N PRO A 64 14.17 -14.30 3.94
CA PRO A 64 13.09 -14.51 2.98
C PRO A 64 11.73 -14.52 3.66
N GLY A 65 10.69 -14.27 2.89
CA GLY A 65 9.31 -14.34 3.37
C GLY A 65 8.29 -14.26 2.23
N CYS A 66 7.02 -14.23 2.58
CA CYS A 66 5.94 -14.19 1.59
C CYS A 66 5.70 -12.78 1.03
N GLU A 67 5.30 -12.70 -0.24
CA GLU A 67 4.90 -11.44 -0.89
C GLU A 67 3.52 -10.95 -0.47
N ASN A 68 2.61 -11.87 -0.16
CA ASN A 68 1.25 -11.55 0.25
C ASN A 68 0.70 -12.66 1.15
N LYS A 69 -0.34 -12.32 1.94
CA LYS A 69 -0.99 -13.22 2.90
C LYS A 69 -1.61 -14.48 2.25
N GLN A 70 -1.79 -14.48 0.93
CA GLN A 70 -2.38 -15.60 0.18
C GLN A 70 -1.39 -16.72 -0.12
N LYS A 71 -0.08 -16.47 -0.01
CA LYS A 71 0.96 -17.49 -0.21
C LYS A 71 1.26 -18.16 1.12
N TYR A 72 0.99 -19.47 1.22
CA TYR A 72 1.24 -20.33 2.39
C TYR A 72 2.72 -20.47 2.80
N ALA A 73 3.64 -19.85 2.07
CA ALA A 73 5.08 -19.95 2.33
C ALA A 73 5.50 -19.09 3.53
N PHE A 74 6.51 -19.54 4.28
CA PHE A 74 7.09 -18.83 5.43
C PHE A 74 6.08 -18.52 6.53
N ARG A 75 5.13 -19.45 6.73
CA ARG A 75 4.19 -19.50 7.83
C ARG A 75 4.54 -20.68 8.73
N ASN A 76 4.56 -20.49 10.05
CA ASN A 76 4.60 -21.62 10.97
C ASN A 76 3.23 -22.33 10.95
N LEU A 77 3.21 -23.55 10.44
CA LEU A 77 2.03 -24.37 10.24
C LEU A 77 1.54 -25.02 11.53
N LEU A 78 2.36 -25.03 12.58
CA LEU A 78 1.97 -25.52 13.89
C LEU A 78 0.95 -24.57 14.55
N PRO A 79 0.00 -25.10 15.33
CA PRO A 79 -0.87 -24.28 16.17
C PRO A 79 -0.05 -23.60 17.29
N PRO A 80 -0.49 -22.45 17.82
CA PRO A 80 0.18 -21.76 18.94
C PRO A 80 0.51 -22.67 20.12
N ALA A 81 -0.41 -23.57 20.49
CA ALA A 81 -0.21 -24.53 21.58
C ALA A 81 0.99 -25.48 21.34
N ALA A 82 1.28 -25.82 20.09
CA ALA A 82 2.43 -26.66 19.74
C ALA A 82 3.72 -25.84 19.52
N ALA A 83 3.61 -24.64 18.95
CA ALA A 83 4.76 -23.83 18.56
C ALA A 83 5.38 -23.01 19.71
N GLU A 84 4.53 -22.45 20.58
CA GLU A 84 4.88 -21.52 21.67
C GLU A 84 4.80 -22.17 23.07
N LEU A 85 4.34 -23.43 23.14
CA LEU A 85 4.24 -24.20 24.39
C LEU A 85 3.50 -23.46 25.52
N VAL A 86 2.29 -22.96 25.23
CA VAL A 86 1.45 -22.26 26.22
C VAL A 86 1.02 -23.20 27.36
N ALA A 87 0.82 -22.66 28.57
CA ALA A 87 0.57 -23.45 29.79
C ALA A 87 -0.63 -24.42 29.69
N ASP A 88 -1.67 -24.04 28.94
CA ASP A 88 -2.87 -24.87 28.70
C ASP A 88 -2.76 -25.74 27.44
N GLY A 89 -1.63 -25.70 26.74
CA GLY A 89 -1.42 -26.35 25.43
C GLY A 89 -1.17 -27.86 25.50
N LYS A 90 -1.54 -28.53 26.60
CA LYS A 90 -1.16 -29.93 26.84
C LYS A 90 -1.70 -30.91 25.79
N GLU A 91 -2.80 -30.56 25.14
CA GLU A 91 -3.43 -31.39 24.12
C GLU A 91 -2.71 -31.35 22.78
N ALA A 92 -1.74 -30.45 22.58
CA ALA A 92 -1.01 -30.34 21.32
C ALA A 92 -0.06 -31.52 21.05
N TRP A 93 0.35 -32.26 22.10
CA TRP A 93 1.31 -33.35 22.02
C TRP A 93 0.78 -34.61 22.72
N ARG A 94 0.93 -35.76 22.07
CA ARG A 94 0.65 -37.08 22.65
C ARG A 94 1.94 -37.84 22.92
N THR A 95 1.94 -38.69 23.95
CA THR A 95 3.08 -39.57 24.24
C THR A 95 3.22 -40.67 23.20
N VAL A 96 4.45 -41.08 22.96
CA VAL A 96 4.83 -42.23 22.13
C VAL A 96 5.64 -43.19 23.00
N GLY A 97 5.30 -44.49 22.97
CA GLY A 97 6.01 -45.51 23.73
C GLY A 97 5.85 -45.34 25.24
N ASP A 98 6.96 -45.44 25.97
CA ASP A 98 7.03 -45.39 27.43
C ASP A 98 7.25 -43.98 28.01
N ALA A 99 7.17 -42.95 27.17
CA ALA A 99 7.51 -41.60 27.57
C ALA A 99 6.43 -40.94 28.43
N SER A 100 6.89 -40.05 29.30
CA SER A 100 6.08 -39.03 29.95
C SER A 100 6.66 -37.66 29.61
N TRP A 101 5.82 -36.62 29.66
CA TRP A 101 6.30 -35.26 29.48
C TRP A 101 5.53 -34.30 30.38
N ARG A 102 6.13 -33.13 30.61
CA ARG A 102 5.51 -32.03 31.34
C ARG A 102 5.99 -30.69 30.78
N LEU A 103 5.16 -29.66 30.94
CA LEU A 103 5.56 -28.28 30.69
C LEU A 103 6.28 -27.75 31.93
N ILE A 104 7.48 -27.24 31.74
CA ILE A 104 8.29 -26.63 32.80
C ILE A 104 8.27 -25.12 32.60
N GLN A 105 7.80 -24.39 33.61
CA GLN A 105 7.91 -22.94 33.63
C GLN A 105 9.27 -22.53 34.18
N SER A 106 10.13 -21.94 33.35
CA SER A 106 11.50 -21.57 33.71
C SER A 106 12.03 -20.49 32.78
N ARG A 107 12.82 -19.57 33.35
CA ARG A 107 13.60 -18.57 32.58
C ARG A 107 14.73 -19.19 31.75
N GLN A 108 14.96 -20.50 31.89
CA GLN A 108 15.92 -21.25 31.08
C GLN A 108 15.32 -21.77 29.76
N ALA A 109 14.03 -21.54 29.50
CA ALA A 109 13.42 -21.84 28.20
C ALA A 109 14.18 -21.12 27.07
N ALA A 110 14.25 -21.74 25.89
CA ALA A 110 14.83 -21.07 24.72
C ALA A 110 13.98 -19.85 24.33
N GLN A 111 12.65 -20.01 24.38
CA GLN A 111 11.67 -19.00 24.04
C GLN A 111 10.66 -18.79 25.18
N GLY A 112 10.58 -17.56 25.69
CA GLY A 112 9.61 -17.21 26.73
C GLY A 112 9.98 -17.81 28.08
N ASP A 113 8.99 -18.40 28.76
CA ASP A 113 9.15 -18.95 30.12
C ASP A 113 8.71 -20.42 30.21
N VAL A 114 8.46 -21.13 29.11
CA VAL A 114 7.94 -22.51 29.14
C VAL A 114 8.65 -23.39 28.10
N PHE A 115 9.06 -24.60 28.50
CA PHE A 115 9.55 -25.63 27.59
C PHE A 115 8.95 -27.01 27.94
N LEU A 116 9.07 -27.98 27.02
CA LEU A 116 8.65 -29.36 27.24
C LEU A 116 9.81 -30.20 27.76
N ASP A 117 9.67 -30.78 28.94
CA ASP A 117 10.57 -31.79 29.51
C ASP A 117 10.00 -33.18 29.21
N VAL A 118 10.70 -33.98 28.41
CA VAL A 118 10.30 -35.31 27.95
C VAL A 118 11.24 -36.36 28.52
N ALA A 119 10.68 -37.31 29.26
CA ALA A 119 11.42 -38.45 29.82
C ALA A 119 11.03 -39.74 29.10
N SER A 120 12.01 -40.60 28.80
CA SER A 120 11.79 -41.98 28.34
C SER A 120 12.67 -42.93 29.16
N LYS A 121 12.11 -44.09 29.57
CA LYS A 121 12.84 -45.08 30.38
C LYS A 121 13.70 -45.99 29.52
N THR A 122 13.23 -46.28 28.31
CA THR A 122 13.86 -47.20 27.34
C THR A 122 14.71 -46.47 26.31
N GLY A 123 14.66 -45.13 26.27
CA GLY A 123 15.29 -44.32 25.23
C GLY A 123 14.61 -44.45 23.86
N GLN A 124 13.40 -45.03 23.81
CA GLN A 124 12.61 -45.24 22.59
C GLN A 124 11.27 -44.49 22.61
N GLY A 125 10.91 -43.90 23.75
CA GLY A 125 9.70 -43.11 23.91
C GLY A 125 9.90 -41.64 23.51
N GLY A 126 8.80 -40.91 23.37
CA GLY A 126 8.83 -39.46 23.25
C GLY A 126 7.45 -38.84 23.03
N ILE A 127 7.37 -37.86 22.13
CA ILE A 127 6.14 -37.11 21.83
C ILE A 127 5.84 -37.07 20.33
N GLU A 128 4.57 -36.95 20.00
CA GLU A 128 4.08 -36.73 18.64
C GLU A 128 3.02 -35.63 18.64
N LEU A 129 2.99 -34.82 17.57
CA LEU A 129 1.94 -33.80 17.39
C LEU A 129 0.56 -34.50 17.36
N ALA A 130 -0.36 -34.04 18.19
CA ALA A 130 -1.66 -34.69 18.36
C ALA A 130 -2.54 -34.58 17.10
N GLU A 131 -2.54 -33.42 16.45
CA GLU A 131 -3.24 -33.17 15.19
C GLU A 131 -2.27 -33.09 14.01
N HIS A 132 -2.71 -33.49 12.82
CA HIS A 132 -1.87 -33.39 11.63
C HIS A 132 -1.75 -31.94 11.17
N ALA A 133 -0.53 -31.52 10.79
CA ALA A 133 -0.33 -30.23 10.16
C ALA A 133 -0.61 -30.33 8.65
N ARG A 134 -1.67 -29.67 8.17
CA ARG A 134 -2.01 -29.62 6.75
C ARG A 134 -1.23 -28.51 6.03
N SER A 135 -0.62 -28.83 4.89
CA SER A 135 0.19 -27.89 4.11
C SER A 135 -0.12 -27.92 2.61
N LEU A 136 0.54 -27.06 1.82
CA LEU A 136 0.65 -27.24 0.38
C LEU A 136 1.76 -28.24 0.07
N GLY A 137 1.60 -29.01 -1.00
CA GLY A 137 2.68 -29.84 -1.53
C GLY A 137 3.91 -29.00 -1.91
N GLY A 138 5.10 -29.57 -1.76
CA GLY A 138 6.40 -28.97 -2.05
C GLY A 138 7.42 -29.18 -0.93
N ASN A 139 8.34 -28.22 -0.75
CA ASN A 139 9.40 -28.31 0.26
C ASN A 139 9.00 -27.68 1.60
N HIS A 140 9.39 -28.34 2.69
CA HIS A 140 9.11 -27.95 4.06
C HIS A 140 10.39 -27.99 4.90
N ALA A 141 10.39 -27.24 6.01
CA ALA A 141 11.35 -27.44 7.09
C ALA A 141 10.59 -27.60 8.41
N PHE A 142 10.96 -28.62 9.18
CA PHE A 142 10.62 -28.71 10.59
C PHE A 142 11.85 -28.36 11.42
N SER A 143 11.75 -27.38 12.30
CA SER A 143 12.83 -26.95 13.17
C SER A 143 12.36 -26.74 14.61
N PHE A 144 13.22 -27.00 15.57
CA PHE A 144 12.96 -26.84 17.00
C PHE A 144 14.29 -26.66 17.75
N TYR A 145 14.24 -26.21 19.00
CA TYR A 145 15.39 -26.13 19.89
C TYR A 145 15.33 -27.28 20.89
N VAL A 146 16.47 -27.92 21.15
CA VAL A 146 16.57 -29.05 22.07
C VAL A 146 17.79 -28.93 22.96
N ARG A 147 17.70 -29.42 24.21
CA ARG A 147 18.84 -29.64 25.10
C ARG A 147 18.60 -30.84 26.04
N ASN A 148 19.66 -31.31 26.68
CA ASN A 148 19.62 -32.16 27.86
C ASN A 148 20.98 -32.08 28.58
N ASP A 149 20.97 -32.00 29.91
CA ASP A 149 22.18 -32.07 30.74
C ASP A 149 22.92 -33.41 30.61
N GLN A 150 22.20 -34.47 30.20
CA GLN A 150 22.76 -35.80 29.94
C GLN A 150 22.99 -36.03 28.44
N ALA A 151 24.13 -36.65 28.11
CA ALA A 151 24.41 -37.10 26.76
C ALA A 151 23.39 -38.16 26.33
N GLY A 152 22.87 -38.02 25.11
CA GLY A 152 21.87 -38.92 24.55
C GLY A 152 21.62 -38.62 23.08
N ILE A 153 20.72 -39.37 22.46
CA ILE A 153 20.31 -39.14 21.08
C ILE A 153 18.79 -38.96 21.04
N LEU A 154 18.36 -37.87 20.41
CA LEU A 154 16.98 -37.64 20.01
C LEU A 154 16.84 -37.94 18.52
N ARG A 155 15.90 -38.80 18.15
CA ARG A 155 15.43 -38.95 16.77
C ARG A 155 14.22 -38.07 16.53
N ALA A 156 14.34 -37.13 15.59
CA ALA A 156 13.23 -36.38 15.06
C ALA A 156 12.79 -36.97 13.72
N SER A 157 11.49 -37.15 13.52
CA SER A 157 10.92 -37.72 12.30
C SER A 157 9.67 -36.97 11.86
N VAL A 158 9.47 -36.88 10.55
CA VAL A 158 8.22 -36.39 9.95
C VAL A 158 7.63 -37.47 9.06
N PHE A 159 6.33 -37.71 9.19
CA PHE A 159 5.57 -38.71 8.42
C PHE A 159 4.45 -38.05 7.62
N ASP A 160 4.02 -38.70 6.55
CA ASP A 160 2.77 -38.36 5.86
C ASP A 160 1.53 -39.00 6.52
N ALA A 161 0.36 -38.73 5.95
CA ALA A 161 -0.92 -39.27 6.41
C ALA A 161 -0.97 -40.81 6.40
N GLN A 162 -0.23 -41.45 5.50
CA GLN A 162 -0.16 -42.90 5.36
C GLN A 162 0.87 -43.52 6.33
N GLY A 163 1.56 -42.70 7.13
CA GLY A 163 2.57 -43.15 8.08
C GLY A 163 3.93 -43.44 7.45
N LYS A 164 4.17 -43.03 6.20
CA LYS A 164 5.49 -43.12 5.57
C LYS A 164 6.40 -42.03 6.14
N GLU A 165 7.57 -42.42 6.62
CA GLU A 165 8.60 -41.47 7.08
C GLU A 165 9.15 -40.69 5.88
N LEU A 166 8.93 -39.37 5.89
CA LEU A 166 9.39 -38.44 4.85
C LEU A 166 10.84 -38.00 5.10
N VAL A 167 11.20 -37.82 6.36
CA VAL A 167 12.55 -37.48 6.82
C VAL A 167 12.73 -37.88 8.27
N ALA A 168 13.96 -38.26 8.64
CA ALA A 168 14.37 -38.42 10.01
C ALA A 168 15.79 -37.90 10.23
N LYS A 169 16.09 -37.50 11.46
CA LYS A 169 17.40 -37.02 11.87
C LYS A 169 17.67 -37.38 13.32
N ASP A 170 18.79 -38.08 13.54
CA ASP A 170 19.31 -38.34 14.87
C ASP A 170 20.15 -37.14 15.32
N CYS A 171 19.88 -36.66 16.52
CA CYS A 171 20.40 -35.41 17.07
C CYS A 171 21.08 -35.70 18.42
N PRO A 172 22.40 -35.55 18.53
CA PRO A 172 23.08 -35.69 19.81
C PRO A 172 22.63 -34.59 20.76
N LEU A 173 22.30 -34.95 22.00
CA LEU A 173 21.87 -34.01 23.03
C LEU A 173 23.07 -33.47 23.80
N GLY A 174 22.96 -32.20 24.21
CA GLY A 174 23.93 -31.51 25.06
C GLY A 174 23.24 -30.45 25.91
N ALA A 175 23.97 -29.92 26.91
CA ALA A 175 23.41 -29.02 27.92
C ALA A 175 22.95 -27.66 27.37
N GLU A 176 23.52 -27.21 26.26
CA GLU A 176 23.14 -25.97 25.59
C GLU A 176 21.99 -26.18 24.60
N TRP A 177 21.10 -25.19 24.50
CA TRP A 177 20.05 -25.17 23.49
C TRP A 177 20.64 -25.16 22.09
N GLN A 178 20.36 -26.20 21.32
CA GLN A 178 20.75 -26.29 19.91
C GLN A 178 19.54 -26.34 19.01
N ARG A 179 19.61 -25.64 17.87
CA ARG A 179 18.56 -25.69 16.85
C ARG A 179 18.74 -26.92 15.97
N VAL A 180 17.72 -27.78 15.95
CA VAL A 180 17.61 -28.91 15.02
C VAL A 180 16.71 -28.50 13.86
N GLU A 181 17.08 -28.93 12.65
CA GLU A 181 16.31 -28.71 11.43
C GLU A 181 16.28 -29.98 10.58
N LEU A 182 15.09 -30.27 10.04
CA LEU A 182 14.78 -31.33 9.09
C LEU A 182 14.13 -30.69 7.86
N VAL A 183 14.76 -30.81 6.70
CA VAL A 183 14.24 -30.30 5.42
C VAL A 183 13.76 -31.49 4.59
N PHE A 184 12.55 -31.41 4.06
CA PHE A 184 11.92 -32.51 3.35
C PHE A 184 10.94 -32.01 2.29
N ALA A 185 10.52 -32.91 1.40
CA ALA A 185 9.47 -32.65 0.43
C ALA A 185 8.25 -33.52 0.72
N ALA A 186 7.06 -32.95 0.61
CA ALA A 186 5.79 -33.66 0.78
C ALA A 186 4.82 -33.25 -0.32
N GLY A 187 4.17 -34.22 -0.96
CA GLY A 187 3.24 -33.96 -2.06
C GLY A 187 3.87 -33.26 -3.27
N THR A 188 3.00 -32.75 -4.15
CA THR A 188 3.34 -32.02 -5.38
C THR A 188 2.80 -30.59 -5.35
N PHE A 189 3.65 -29.64 -5.71
CA PHE A 189 3.30 -28.24 -5.91
C PHE A 189 3.02 -27.93 -7.39
N THR A 190 1.97 -27.15 -7.69
CA THR A 190 1.64 -26.73 -9.07
C THR A 190 0.81 -25.44 -9.10
N ARG A 191 0.86 -24.68 -10.21
CA ARG A 191 -0.05 -23.52 -10.43
C ARG A 191 -1.49 -23.93 -10.65
N ASP A 192 -1.71 -25.15 -11.11
CA ASP A 192 -3.05 -25.66 -11.30
C ASP A 192 -3.63 -26.01 -9.93
N VAL A 193 -4.51 -25.14 -9.43
CA VAL A 193 -5.19 -25.30 -8.13
C VAL A 193 -5.88 -26.68 -8.03
N LYS A 194 -6.33 -27.26 -9.15
CA LYS A 194 -6.97 -28.58 -9.15
C LYS A 194 -5.99 -29.72 -8.98
N ALA A 195 -4.74 -29.54 -9.40
CA ALA A 195 -3.67 -30.53 -9.29
C ALA A 195 -2.76 -30.29 -8.06
N GLN A 196 -3.03 -29.24 -7.28
CA GLN A 196 -2.28 -28.91 -6.07
C GLN A 196 -2.62 -29.90 -4.95
N THR A 197 -1.61 -30.62 -4.47
CA THR A 197 -1.78 -31.54 -3.33
C THR A 197 -1.73 -30.81 -1.99
N HIS A 198 -2.36 -31.40 -0.97
CA HIS A 198 -2.41 -30.87 0.39
C HIS A 198 -1.98 -31.94 1.41
N PRO A 199 -0.67 -32.21 1.57
CA PRO A 199 -0.20 -33.24 2.49
C PRO A 199 -0.56 -32.90 3.94
N GLU A 200 -0.90 -33.95 4.69
CA GLU A 200 -1.00 -33.92 6.15
C GLU A 200 0.29 -34.47 6.74
N LEU A 201 0.88 -33.73 7.68
CA LEU A 201 2.20 -33.99 8.22
C LEU A 201 2.11 -34.33 9.70
N ARG A 202 2.73 -35.43 10.10
CA ARG A 202 2.87 -35.88 11.48
C ARG A 202 4.31 -35.71 11.93
N ILE A 203 4.51 -35.11 13.10
CA ILE A 203 5.84 -34.83 13.65
C ILE A 203 6.03 -35.64 14.92
N ARG A 204 7.14 -36.37 15.00
CA ARG A 204 7.50 -37.21 16.14
C ARG A 204 8.92 -36.93 16.61
N LEU A 205 9.10 -36.85 17.92
CA LEU A 205 10.38 -36.69 18.61
C LEU A 205 10.51 -37.84 19.62
N THR A 206 11.49 -38.73 19.46
CA THR A 206 11.68 -39.94 20.30
C THR A 206 13.15 -40.17 20.60
N GLY A 207 13.50 -40.63 21.80
CA GLY A 207 14.90 -40.92 22.12
C GLY A 207 15.17 -40.98 23.62
N ALA A 208 16.41 -40.66 24.00
CA ALA A 208 16.77 -40.37 25.39
C ALA A 208 15.90 -39.23 25.97
N ALA A 209 15.94 -38.96 27.27
CA ALA A 209 15.25 -37.78 27.82
C ALA A 209 15.70 -36.50 27.09
N PHE A 210 14.83 -35.51 26.91
CA PHE A 210 15.17 -34.25 26.25
C PHE A 210 14.24 -33.12 26.67
N GLU A 211 14.75 -31.90 26.60
CA GLU A 211 13.97 -30.67 26.70
C GLU A 211 13.81 -30.07 25.31
N VAL A 212 12.59 -29.65 24.93
CA VAL A 212 12.31 -29.07 23.59
C VAL A 212 11.50 -27.78 23.69
N ASP A 213 11.80 -26.83 22.78
CA ASP A 213 11.18 -25.52 22.72
C ASP A 213 11.20 -24.94 21.28
N ALA A 214 10.49 -23.83 21.06
CA ALA A 214 10.47 -23.02 19.85
C ALA A 214 10.25 -23.83 18.56
N LEU A 215 9.17 -24.63 18.55
CA LEU A 215 8.88 -25.55 17.45
C LEU A 215 8.27 -24.81 16.25
N GLN A 216 8.69 -25.20 15.05
CA GLN A 216 8.31 -24.55 13.82
C GLN A 216 8.26 -25.53 12.66
N LEU A 217 7.10 -25.61 12.00
CA LEU A 217 6.95 -26.30 10.72
C LEU A 217 6.63 -25.28 9.64
N GLU A 218 7.49 -25.12 8.65
CA GLU A 218 7.30 -24.15 7.58
C GLU A 218 7.18 -24.80 6.22
N TYR A 219 6.30 -24.26 5.39
CA TYR A 219 6.38 -24.45 3.95
C TYR A 219 7.37 -23.45 3.35
N LEU A 220 8.40 -23.94 2.66
CA LEU A 220 9.50 -23.12 2.13
C LEU A 220 9.20 -22.56 0.72
N GLY A 221 8.00 -22.84 0.20
CA GLY A 221 7.50 -22.34 -1.07
C GLY A 221 7.90 -23.19 -2.28
N GLY A 222 6.99 -23.36 -3.24
CA GLY A 222 7.28 -23.97 -4.54
C GLY A 222 7.36 -22.97 -5.71
N TYR A 223 6.90 -21.72 -5.53
CA TYR A 223 6.99 -20.64 -6.54
C TYR A 223 8.00 -19.53 -6.22
N SER A 224 8.64 -19.60 -5.05
CA SER A 224 9.62 -18.62 -4.62
C SER A 224 10.91 -18.82 -5.42
N TYR A 225 11.32 -17.84 -6.24
CA TYR A 225 12.64 -17.88 -6.90
C TYR A 225 13.77 -18.05 -5.87
N ALA A 226 13.57 -17.61 -4.62
CA ALA A 226 14.52 -17.84 -3.54
C ALA A 226 14.59 -19.29 -3.08
N GLY A 227 13.47 -20.04 -3.03
CA GLY A 227 13.39 -21.40 -2.51
C GLY A 227 14.30 -21.62 -1.30
N ALA A 228 13.88 -21.18 -0.12
CA ALA A 228 14.65 -21.45 1.09
C ALA A 228 14.78 -22.98 1.21
N ALA A 229 15.99 -23.47 1.45
CA ALA A 229 16.23 -24.87 1.75
C ALA A 229 16.62 -25.02 3.23
N SER A 230 16.12 -24.08 4.05
CA SER A 230 16.22 -24.08 5.50
C SER A 230 15.04 -23.31 6.11
N ALA A 231 14.78 -23.52 7.40
CA ALA A 231 13.79 -22.76 8.13
C ALA A 231 14.21 -21.29 8.28
N THR A 232 13.24 -20.39 8.41
CA THR A 232 13.50 -18.98 8.71
C THR A 232 13.76 -18.76 10.21
N SER A 233 13.98 -17.52 10.64
CA SER A 233 13.91 -17.16 12.07
C SER A 233 12.58 -17.64 12.66
N TRP A 234 12.59 -18.12 13.91
CA TRP A 234 11.39 -18.64 14.56
C TRP A 234 10.19 -17.67 14.47
N GLN A 235 8.99 -18.22 14.32
CA GLN A 235 7.70 -17.54 14.28
C GLN A 235 6.72 -18.27 15.23
N PRO A 236 5.85 -17.53 15.94
CA PRO A 236 4.72 -18.08 16.67
C PRO A 236 3.85 -18.98 15.80
N GLY A 237 3.06 -19.85 16.44
CA GLY A 237 2.14 -20.73 15.73
C GLY A 237 1.22 -19.93 14.80
N HIS A 238 1.05 -20.41 13.57
CA HIS A 238 0.29 -19.77 12.52
C HIS A 238 0.76 -18.39 12.03
N ALA A 239 1.84 -17.82 12.59
CA ALA A 239 2.38 -16.55 12.14
C ALA A 239 3.12 -16.71 10.81
N TYR A 240 3.04 -15.66 9.98
CA TYR A 240 3.75 -15.59 8.71
C TYR A 240 4.79 -14.47 8.74
N ARG A 241 5.86 -14.66 7.96
CA ARG A 241 6.91 -13.67 7.78
C ARG A 241 6.88 -13.14 6.34
N GLN A 242 6.89 -11.81 6.20
CA GLN A 242 7.22 -11.16 4.93
C GLN A 242 8.74 -10.99 4.78
N GLY A 243 9.22 -11.02 3.54
CA GLY A 243 10.65 -10.90 3.27
C GLY A 243 11.20 -9.51 3.56
N ASP A 244 12.43 -9.46 4.05
CA ASP A 244 13.13 -8.22 4.33
C ASP A 244 13.66 -7.57 3.04
N ILE A 245 13.66 -6.24 3.01
CA ILE A 245 14.34 -5.44 1.98
C ILE A 245 15.13 -4.33 2.67
N LEU A 246 16.46 -4.33 2.52
CA LEU A 246 17.30 -3.23 2.96
C LEU A 246 17.53 -2.29 1.77
N SER A 247 16.92 -1.10 1.80
CA SER A 247 17.08 -0.07 0.77
C SER A 247 18.10 0.96 1.24
N LEU A 248 19.12 1.20 0.44
CA LEU A 248 20.02 2.32 0.64
C LEU A 248 19.30 3.62 0.24
N PRO A 249 19.65 4.77 0.86
CA PRO A 249 19.08 6.05 0.52
C PRO A 249 19.36 6.43 -0.94
N ASP A 250 18.60 7.40 -1.42
CA ASP A 250 18.74 7.91 -2.78
C ASP A 250 20.14 8.50 -3.00
N THR A 251 20.95 7.78 -3.77
CA THR A 251 22.34 8.11 -4.09
C THR A 251 22.50 8.40 -5.58
N ARG A 252 21.38 8.65 -6.29
CA ARG A 252 21.30 8.81 -7.75
C ARG A 252 22.40 9.68 -8.33
N GLN A 253 22.64 10.88 -7.79
CA GLN A 253 23.70 11.75 -8.32
C GLN A 253 25.11 11.22 -8.10
N ALA A 254 25.38 10.66 -6.91
CA ALA A 254 26.68 10.08 -6.61
C ALA A 254 26.97 8.83 -7.45
N LEU A 255 25.91 8.17 -7.93
CA LEU A 255 25.95 6.88 -8.62
C LEU A 255 25.59 6.95 -10.11
N ALA A 256 25.39 8.16 -10.65
CA ALA A 256 24.78 8.38 -11.96
C ALA A 256 25.60 7.86 -13.13
N GLN A 257 26.94 7.88 -13.03
CA GLN A 257 27.85 7.51 -14.12
C GLN A 257 28.76 6.34 -13.78
N ALA A 258 29.07 6.18 -12.49
CA ALA A 258 29.83 5.06 -11.95
C ALA A 258 29.50 4.89 -10.47
N GLY A 259 29.73 3.70 -9.95
CA GLY A 259 29.55 3.43 -8.53
C GLY A 259 29.94 2.02 -8.16
N THR A 260 30.17 1.80 -6.86
CA THR A 260 30.40 0.47 -6.30
C THR A 260 29.69 0.36 -4.97
N ILE A 261 29.04 -0.78 -4.72
CA ILE A 261 28.52 -1.14 -3.41
C ILE A 261 29.28 -2.37 -2.93
N ALA A 262 30.00 -2.22 -1.82
CA ALA A 262 30.76 -3.26 -1.17
C ALA A 262 30.15 -3.56 0.21
N PHE A 263 30.14 -4.81 0.63
CA PHE A 263 29.63 -5.22 1.94
C PHE A 263 30.13 -6.61 2.31
N TRP A 264 30.11 -6.92 3.60
CA TRP A 264 30.26 -8.27 4.09
C TRP A 264 28.91 -8.95 4.15
N PHE A 265 28.88 -10.22 3.78
CA PHE A 265 27.71 -11.05 4.03
C PHE A 265 28.10 -12.43 4.54
N GLN A 266 27.24 -12.98 5.38
CA GLN A 266 27.34 -14.35 5.88
C GLN A 266 26.05 -15.08 5.48
N PRO A 267 26.09 -16.06 4.57
CA PRO A 267 24.92 -16.82 4.16
C PRO A 267 24.41 -17.68 5.33
N ARG A 268 23.09 -17.71 5.51
CA ARG A 268 22.40 -18.63 6.44
C ARG A 268 21.73 -19.76 5.65
N GLY A 269 21.99 -21.00 6.08
CA GLY A 269 21.41 -22.21 5.53
C GLY A 269 21.69 -22.42 4.03
N LYS A 270 20.96 -23.35 3.41
CA LYS A 270 20.96 -23.53 1.95
C LYS A 270 19.81 -22.74 1.34
N GLN A 271 20.01 -22.25 0.12
CA GLN A 271 18.99 -21.52 -0.61
C GLN A 271 19.19 -21.67 -2.11
N HIS A 272 18.08 -21.78 -2.85
CA HIS A 272 18.15 -21.93 -4.30
C HIS A 272 18.71 -20.69 -4.99
N ARG A 273 18.28 -19.50 -4.59
CA ARG A 273 18.80 -18.22 -5.11
C ARG A 273 18.75 -17.13 -4.06
N ARG A 274 19.89 -16.46 -3.85
CA ARG A 274 20.04 -15.28 -2.99
C ARG A 274 20.25 -14.07 -3.87
N ILE A 275 19.46 -13.01 -3.72
CA ILE A 275 19.81 -11.71 -4.31
C ILE A 275 20.59 -10.93 -3.26
N LEU A 276 21.85 -10.65 -3.56
CA LEU A 276 22.75 -9.97 -2.62
C LEU A 276 22.68 -8.44 -2.80
N GLY A 277 22.54 -7.98 -4.03
CA GLY A 277 22.36 -6.56 -4.34
C GLY A 277 21.60 -6.36 -5.66
N GLU A 278 20.80 -5.29 -5.72
CA GLU A 278 20.15 -4.86 -6.96
C GLU A 278 20.09 -3.35 -7.11
N ILE A 279 20.07 -2.91 -8.36
CA ILE A 279 19.66 -1.59 -8.81
C ILE A 279 18.34 -1.78 -9.54
N PRO A 280 17.19 -1.49 -8.90
CA PRO A 280 15.89 -1.86 -9.44
C PRO A 280 15.44 -0.92 -10.57
N THR A 281 14.49 -1.39 -11.38
CA THR A 281 13.71 -0.54 -12.30
C THR A 281 12.26 -0.41 -11.82
N GLY A 282 11.39 0.17 -12.65
CA GLY A 282 9.94 0.07 -12.48
C GLY A 282 9.41 -1.37 -12.56
N ASN A 283 10.12 -2.24 -13.26
CA ASN A 283 9.77 -3.65 -13.43
C ASN A 283 10.75 -4.52 -12.62
N ARG A 284 10.26 -5.14 -11.55
CA ARG A 284 11.10 -6.01 -10.69
C ARG A 284 11.74 -7.20 -11.40
N TRP A 285 11.20 -7.60 -12.56
CA TRP A 285 11.73 -8.71 -13.35
C TRP A 285 12.88 -8.27 -14.25
N GLU A 286 13.09 -6.97 -14.39
CA GLU A 286 14.09 -6.37 -15.27
C GLU A 286 14.89 -5.33 -14.48
N PRO A 287 15.68 -5.75 -13.46
CA PRO A 287 16.55 -4.83 -12.75
C PRO A 287 17.63 -4.28 -13.69
N THR A 288 18.06 -3.05 -13.45
CA THR A 288 19.17 -2.42 -14.18
C THR A 288 20.44 -3.25 -13.99
N LEU A 289 20.69 -3.66 -12.74
CA LEU A 289 21.81 -4.50 -12.35
C LEU A 289 21.42 -5.36 -11.15
N GLN A 290 21.83 -6.62 -11.14
CA GLN A 290 21.56 -7.53 -10.03
C GLN A 290 22.71 -8.54 -9.85
N LEU A 291 23.15 -8.71 -8.61
CA LEU A 291 24.09 -9.73 -8.19
C LEU A 291 23.37 -10.80 -7.35
N SER A 292 23.57 -12.06 -7.70
CA SER A 292 22.94 -13.19 -7.02
C SER A 292 23.87 -14.39 -6.84
N LEU A 293 23.56 -15.22 -5.83
CA LEU A 293 24.21 -16.48 -5.55
C LEU A 293 23.18 -17.62 -5.57
N GLN A 294 23.34 -18.57 -6.48
CA GLN A 294 22.42 -19.69 -6.68
C GLN A 294 23.01 -20.98 -6.11
N GLY A 295 22.22 -21.69 -5.30
CA GLY A 295 22.58 -22.97 -4.71
C GLY A 295 23.85 -22.95 -3.85
N GLY A 296 24.27 -21.78 -3.36
CA GLY A 296 25.54 -21.61 -2.64
C GLY A 296 26.80 -21.78 -3.50
N LYS A 297 26.67 -21.82 -4.83
CA LYS A 297 27.81 -22.08 -5.73
C LYS A 297 27.88 -21.24 -7.00
N ARG A 298 26.75 -20.79 -7.53
CA ARG A 298 26.74 -20.09 -8.81
C ARG A 298 26.52 -18.62 -8.59
N TRP A 299 27.58 -17.84 -8.73
CA TRP A 299 27.51 -16.40 -8.75
C TRP A 299 26.98 -15.94 -10.10
N SER A 300 26.10 -14.95 -10.09
CA SER A 300 25.46 -14.44 -11.30
C SER A 300 25.30 -12.93 -11.21
N LEU A 301 25.91 -12.22 -12.15
CA LEU A 301 25.71 -10.80 -12.39
C LEU A 301 24.81 -10.69 -13.61
N SER A 302 23.77 -9.87 -13.53
CA SER A 302 22.82 -9.71 -14.62
C SER A 302 22.34 -8.26 -14.76
N SER A 303 22.04 -7.87 -16.00
CA SER A 303 21.43 -6.58 -16.35
C SER A 303 20.31 -6.79 -17.36
N HIS A 304 19.24 -6.02 -17.26
CA HIS A 304 18.14 -6.04 -18.23
C HIS A 304 17.96 -4.68 -18.88
N ALA A 305 17.87 -4.67 -20.21
CA ALA A 305 17.52 -3.47 -20.97
C ALA A 305 16.70 -3.85 -22.20
N ALA A 306 15.59 -3.13 -22.43
CA ALA A 306 14.69 -3.32 -23.57
C ALA A 306 14.25 -4.80 -23.78
N GLY A 307 13.86 -5.48 -22.71
CA GLY A 307 13.41 -6.87 -22.74
C GLY A 307 14.50 -7.93 -22.98
N LYS A 308 15.78 -7.54 -23.02
CA LYS A 308 16.92 -8.46 -23.16
C LYS A 308 17.72 -8.53 -21.86
N ALA A 309 18.02 -9.75 -21.41
CA ALA A 309 18.86 -10.02 -20.26
C ALA A 309 20.31 -10.29 -20.71
N ILE A 310 21.28 -9.61 -20.11
CA ILE A 310 22.70 -9.94 -20.22
C ILE A 310 23.13 -10.53 -18.89
N THR A 311 23.59 -11.78 -18.88
CA THR A 311 23.93 -12.51 -17.65
C THR A 311 25.31 -13.16 -17.79
N LYS A 312 26.10 -13.07 -16.71
CA LYS A 312 27.41 -13.73 -16.58
C LYS A 312 27.43 -14.52 -15.29
N ASN A 313 27.95 -15.74 -15.37
CA ASN A 313 27.95 -16.68 -14.26
C ASN A 313 29.38 -17.14 -13.94
N TRP A 314 29.63 -17.42 -12.66
CA TRP A 314 30.87 -17.98 -12.15
C TRP A 314 30.53 -19.05 -11.11
N ASP A 315 30.87 -20.31 -11.42
CA ASP A 315 30.61 -21.45 -10.55
C ASP A 315 31.77 -21.60 -9.56
N HIS A 316 31.56 -21.12 -8.34
CA HIS A 316 32.48 -21.22 -7.21
C HIS A 316 31.70 -21.41 -5.90
N PRO A 317 31.76 -22.61 -5.28
CA PRO A 317 31.08 -22.87 -4.01
C PRO A 317 31.62 -21.97 -2.92
N ILE A 318 30.72 -21.50 -2.06
CA ILE A 318 31.10 -20.87 -0.80
C ILE A 318 30.65 -21.74 0.38
N GLU A 319 31.38 -21.62 1.49
CA GLU A 319 31.01 -22.27 2.73
C GLU A 319 29.82 -21.53 3.38
N SER A 320 28.97 -22.28 4.09
CA SER A 320 27.86 -21.69 4.84
C SER A 320 28.40 -21.15 6.17
N ALA A 321 27.80 -20.07 6.70
CA ALA A 321 28.23 -19.46 7.95
C ALA A 321 29.66 -18.88 7.96
N THR A 322 30.32 -18.77 6.81
CA THR A 322 31.56 -17.99 6.66
C THR A 322 31.27 -16.59 6.16
N TRP A 323 32.09 -15.63 6.58
CA TRP A 323 32.00 -14.25 6.11
C TRP A 323 32.69 -14.11 4.76
N HIS A 324 31.98 -13.53 3.80
CA HIS A 324 32.50 -13.21 2.47
C HIS A 324 32.35 -11.72 2.20
N HIS A 325 33.37 -11.13 1.58
CA HIS A 325 33.31 -9.75 1.13
C HIS A 325 32.86 -9.72 -0.33
N VAL A 326 31.84 -8.91 -0.63
CA VAL A 326 31.28 -8.79 -1.98
C VAL A 326 31.24 -7.35 -2.39
N ALA A 327 31.62 -7.07 -3.64
CA ALA A 327 31.42 -5.77 -4.25
C ALA A 327 30.73 -5.90 -5.62
N MET A 328 29.76 -5.03 -5.88
CA MET A 328 29.09 -4.87 -7.16
C MET A 328 29.31 -3.45 -7.65
N GLY A 329 30.01 -3.29 -8.78
CA GLY A 329 30.34 -1.99 -9.34
C GLY A 329 29.94 -1.83 -10.79
N TRP A 330 29.79 -0.59 -11.22
CA TRP A 330 29.45 -0.22 -12.58
C TRP A 330 30.14 1.08 -13.00
N GLN A 331 30.28 1.23 -14.30
CA GLN A 331 30.59 2.47 -15.00
C GLN A 331 29.96 2.41 -16.39
N ALA A 332 29.90 3.52 -17.12
CA ALA A 332 29.27 3.56 -18.45
C ALA A 332 29.65 2.33 -19.33
N GLY A 333 28.63 1.57 -19.74
CA GLY A 333 28.80 0.38 -20.58
C GLY A 333 29.32 -0.88 -19.90
N ARG A 334 29.66 -0.88 -18.60
CA ARG A 334 30.28 -2.02 -17.92
C ARG A 334 29.81 -2.21 -16.47
N ALA A 335 29.60 -3.46 -16.06
CA ALA A 335 29.43 -3.85 -14.66
C ALA A 335 30.41 -4.95 -14.26
N VAL A 336 30.82 -4.95 -13.00
CA VAL A 336 31.81 -5.87 -12.43
C VAL A 336 31.33 -6.35 -11.06
N ALA A 337 31.66 -7.59 -10.70
CA ALA A 337 31.53 -8.07 -9.33
C ALA A 337 32.83 -8.70 -8.83
N TRP A 338 33.11 -8.44 -7.54
CA TRP A 338 34.20 -9.02 -6.78
C TRP A 338 33.66 -9.88 -5.65
N VAL A 339 34.33 -10.99 -5.38
CA VAL A 339 34.10 -11.88 -4.24
C VAL A 339 35.45 -12.13 -3.57
N ASP A 340 35.53 -11.85 -2.28
CA ASP A 340 36.73 -12.00 -1.45
C ASP A 340 37.97 -11.33 -2.08
N GLY A 341 37.76 -10.13 -2.64
CA GLY A 341 38.81 -9.30 -3.24
C GLY A 341 39.16 -9.64 -4.68
N ARG A 342 38.65 -10.75 -5.21
CA ARG A 342 38.91 -11.18 -6.59
C ARG A 342 37.79 -10.75 -7.53
N GLN A 343 38.13 -10.16 -8.67
CA GLN A 343 37.16 -9.91 -9.74
C GLN A 343 36.70 -11.24 -10.35
N VAL A 344 35.40 -11.51 -10.34
CA VAL A 344 34.85 -12.82 -10.74
C VAL A 344 33.87 -12.75 -11.90
N LEU A 345 33.23 -11.60 -12.10
CA LEU A 345 32.21 -11.40 -13.13
C LEU A 345 32.39 -10.04 -13.80
N THR A 346 32.17 -9.98 -15.10
CA THR A 346 32.14 -8.72 -15.86
C THR A 346 31.08 -8.80 -16.96
N ILE A 347 30.21 -7.78 -17.02
CA ILE A 347 29.23 -7.57 -18.08
C ILE A 347 29.65 -6.33 -18.86
N ASP A 348 29.73 -6.45 -20.17
CA ASP A 348 29.84 -5.33 -21.11
C ASP A 348 28.48 -5.03 -21.75
N GLY A 349 28.30 -3.81 -22.25
CA GLY A 349 27.05 -3.33 -22.83
C GLY A 349 25.99 -2.94 -21.79
N LEU A 350 26.38 -2.64 -20.55
CA LEU A 350 25.47 -2.14 -19.52
C LEU A 350 24.80 -0.85 -19.99
N ARG A 351 23.47 -0.85 -20.08
CA ARG A 351 22.68 0.37 -20.29
C ARG A 351 22.27 0.91 -18.93
N TRP A 352 22.82 2.07 -18.58
CA TRP A 352 22.50 2.75 -17.35
C TRP A 352 21.35 3.73 -17.58
N PRO A 353 20.28 3.71 -16.76
CA PRO A 353 19.23 4.72 -16.86
C PRO A 353 19.75 6.06 -16.34
N ASP A 354 19.24 7.16 -16.89
CA ASP A 354 19.59 8.52 -16.41
C ASP A 354 19.25 8.73 -14.94
N HIS A 355 18.24 8.00 -14.45
CA HIS A 355 17.73 8.08 -13.08
C HIS A 355 17.55 6.67 -12.48
N PRO A 356 18.63 6.00 -12.04
CA PRO A 356 18.52 4.68 -11.42
C PRO A 356 17.74 4.77 -10.11
N ARG A 357 16.96 3.74 -9.75
CA ARG A 357 16.32 3.71 -8.43
C ARG A 357 17.37 3.43 -7.34
N PRO A 358 17.10 3.79 -6.06
CA PRO A 358 18.03 3.53 -4.98
C PRO A 358 18.40 2.05 -4.88
N PRO A 359 19.68 1.73 -4.59
CA PRO A 359 20.12 0.36 -4.46
C PRO A 359 19.42 -0.37 -3.32
N ARG A 360 19.24 -1.67 -3.49
CA ARG A 360 18.75 -2.56 -2.43
C ARG A 360 19.76 -3.67 -2.18
N LEU A 361 19.90 -4.02 -0.91
CA LEU A 361 20.75 -5.10 -0.45
C LEU A 361 19.91 -6.23 0.11
N GLY A 362 20.41 -7.43 -0.13
CA GLY A 362 19.85 -8.67 0.40
C GLY A 362 18.46 -9.01 -0.09
N SER A 363 17.92 -8.34 -1.13
CA SER A 363 16.58 -8.63 -1.65
C SER A 363 16.25 -7.92 -2.96
N ALA A 364 15.61 -8.63 -3.90
CA ALA A 364 14.92 -8.05 -5.07
C ALA A 364 13.40 -7.84 -4.87
N GLY A 365 12.93 -8.14 -3.66
CA GLY A 365 11.53 -8.31 -3.32
C GLY A 365 11.34 -9.47 -2.35
N PRO A 366 10.15 -9.62 -1.74
CA PRO A 366 9.95 -10.45 -0.55
C PRO A 366 10.36 -11.92 -0.73
N ASN A 367 10.18 -12.47 -1.94
CA ASN A 367 10.49 -13.86 -2.27
C ASN A 367 11.92 -14.06 -2.84
N ALA A 368 12.80 -13.08 -2.74
CA ALA A 368 14.14 -13.10 -3.35
C ALA A 368 15.22 -12.64 -2.36
N ALA A 369 14.91 -12.61 -1.06
CA ALA A 369 15.85 -12.17 -0.05
C ALA A 369 17.05 -13.12 0.07
N ALA A 370 18.20 -12.63 0.56
CA ALA A 370 19.45 -13.37 0.59
C ALA A 370 19.50 -14.48 1.65
N ASN A 371 18.63 -14.45 2.66
CA ASN A 371 18.78 -15.24 3.89
C ASN A 371 20.23 -15.15 4.41
N ALA A 372 20.67 -13.94 4.71
CA ALA A 372 22.04 -13.66 5.09
C ALA A 372 22.10 -12.53 6.11
N VAL A 373 23.18 -12.53 6.89
CA VAL A 373 23.56 -11.36 7.68
C VAL A 373 24.40 -10.47 6.78
N ILE A 374 24.05 -9.18 6.70
CA ILE A 374 24.81 -8.16 5.98
C ILE A 374 25.48 -7.26 7.01
N ASP A 375 26.76 -7.00 6.84
CA ASP A 375 27.54 -6.10 7.69
C ASP A 375 28.44 -5.18 6.84
N GLU A 376 28.87 -4.07 7.45
CA GLU A 376 29.87 -3.12 6.94
C GLU A 376 29.69 -2.78 5.44
N CYS A 377 28.57 -2.14 5.11
CA CYS A 377 28.30 -1.74 3.73
C CYS A 377 28.96 -0.41 3.39
N ALA A 378 29.77 -0.35 2.35
CA ALA A 378 30.37 0.86 1.78
C ALA A 378 29.84 1.15 0.37
N VAL A 379 29.55 2.43 0.11
CA VAL A 379 29.04 2.94 -1.17
C VAL A 379 30.06 3.92 -1.74
N TYR A 380 30.46 3.71 -2.99
CA TYR A 380 31.45 4.51 -3.71
C TYR A 380 30.83 5.16 -4.95
N ASN A 381 31.29 6.37 -5.29
CA ASN A 381 30.92 7.09 -6.52
C ASN A 381 31.84 6.76 -7.73
N ARG A 382 32.53 5.62 -7.68
CA ARG A 382 33.45 5.15 -8.71
C ARG A 382 33.41 3.63 -8.80
N LEU A 383 33.90 3.10 -9.92
CA LEU A 383 34.25 1.69 -10.03
C LEU A 383 35.53 1.42 -9.23
N LEU A 384 35.51 0.43 -8.34
CA LEU A 384 36.72 -0.02 -7.65
C LEU A 384 37.66 -0.75 -8.63
N ASN A 385 38.96 -0.72 -8.33
CA ASN A 385 39.93 -1.60 -8.97
C ASN A 385 40.19 -2.84 -8.09
N ASP A 386 40.90 -3.84 -8.62
CA ASP A 386 41.16 -5.10 -7.92
C ASP A 386 41.95 -4.91 -6.62
N ALA A 387 42.86 -3.93 -6.57
CA ALA A 387 43.64 -3.64 -5.37
C ALA A 387 42.77 -3.08 -4.24
N ASP A 388 41.89 -2.11 -4.54
CA ASP A 388 40.94 -1.55 -3.57
C ASP A 388 39.94 -2.62 -3.09
N ALA A 389 39.47 -3.49 -3.99
CA ALA A 389 38.56 -4.58 -3.64
C ALA A 389 39.23 -5.63 -2.74
N LEU A 390 40.49 -5.97 -3.02
CA LEU A 390 41.30 -6.87 -2.20
C LEU A 390 41.60 -6.26 -0.83
N GLU A 391 41.95 -4.98 -0.78
CA GLU A 391 42.20 -4.26 0.47
C GLU A 391 40.97 -4.33 1.38
N LEU A 392 39.77 -4.03 0.85
CA LEU A 392 38.49 -4.15 1.58
C LEU A 392 38.21 -5.59 2.07
N ALA A 393 38.46 -6.59 1.24
CA ALA A 393 38.25 -7.99 1.61
C ALA A 393 39.27 -8.51 2.66
N SER A 394 40.45 -7.91 2.73
CA SER A 394 41.52 -8.31 3.66
C SER A 394 41.44 -7.66 5.04
N ARG A 395 40.45 -6.77 5.27
CA ARG A 395 40.36 -5.99 6.51
C ARG A 395 40.07 -6.88 7.72
N THR A 396 40.75 -6.57 8.82
CA THR A 396 40.51 -7.17 10.15
C THR A 396 39.78 -6.22 11.10
N THR A 397 39.55 -4.97 10.68
CA THR A 397 38.78 -3.95 11.43
C THR A 397 37.83 -3.20 10.49
N ALA A 398 36.72 -2.69 11.05
CA ALA A 398 35.73 -1.91 10.31
C ALA A 398 36.36 -0.68 9.62
N LEU A 399 35.91 -0.35 8.41
CA LEU A 399 36.36 0.80 7.62
C LEU A 399 36.16 2.13 8.36
N ALA A 400 35.12 2.22 9.21
CA ALA A 400 34.85 3.40 10.03
C ALA A 400 35.97 3.76 11.01
N THR A 401 36.90 2.85 11.34
CA THR A 401 38.04 3.17 12.21
C THR A 401 39.03 4.11 11.52
N GLU A 402 39.07 4.14 10.19
CA GLU A 402 39.96 4.98 9.39
C GLU A 402 39.39 6.37 9.09
N PHE A 403 38.08 6.54 9.24
CA PHE A 403 37.42 7.84 9.12
C PHE A 403 36.40 8.03 10.25
N ALA A 404 36.80 8.77 11.29
CA ALA A 404 35.94 9.13 12.41
C ALA A 404 35.52 10.60 12.28
N PRO A 405 34.40 10.92 11.60
CA PRO A 405 33.98 12.30 11.43
C PRO A 405 33.67 12.92 12.80
N THR A 406 34.16 14.14 13.04
CA THR A 406 33.93 14.84 14.32
C THR A 406 32.50 15.35 14.45
N LEU A 407 31.85 15.67 13.34
CA LEU A 407 30.46 16.07 13.23
C LEU A 407 29.82 15.28 12.08
N VAL A 408 28.51 15.08 12.13
CA VAL A 408 27.75 14.49 11.03
C VAL A 408 26.60 15.41 10.63
N ILE A 409 26.45 15.67 9.33
CA ILE A 409 25.35 16.42 8.73
C ILE A 409 24.42 15.42 8.04
N ARG A 410 23.19 15.30 8.53
CA ARG A 410 22.20 14.37 7.99
C ARG A 410 20.98 15.14 7.48
N PRO A 411 20.77 15.26 6.16
CA PRO A 411 19.53 15.85 5.66
C PRO A 411 18.33 14.99 6.09
N GLU A 412 17.21 15.63 6.42
CA GLU A 412 15.97 14.93 6.76
C GLU A 412 15.46 14.11 5.56
N ARG A 413 15.58 14.69 4.35
CA ARG A 413 15.43 14.01 3.07
C ARG A 413 16.42 14.57 2.07
N LEU A 414 17.07 13.68 1.32
CA LEU A 414 17.90 14.06 0.20
C LEU A 414 16.99 14.23 -1.04
N LEU A 415 16.88 15.46 -1.54
CA LEU A 415 16.26 15.77 -2.82
C LEU A 415 17.26 16.54 -3.66
N HIS A 416 17.53 16.05 -4.86
CA HIS A 416 18.45 16.65 -5.81
C HIS A 416 17.78 17.64 -6.75
N THR A 417 16.45 17.67 -6.73
CA THR A 417 15.63 18.53 -7.57
C THR A 417 14.72 19.34 -6.66
N ILE A 418 14.57 20.64 -6.93
CA ILE A 418 13.73 21.55 -6.17
C ILE A 418 12.99 22.44 -7.15
N SER A 419 11.66 22.34 -7.15
CA SER A 419 10.82 23.27 -7.89
C SER A 419 10.76 24.62 -7.18
N ARG A 420 10.85 25.70 -7.95
CA ARG A 420 10.66 27.05 -7.43
C ARG A 420 9.27 27.20 -6.81
N THR A 421 9.17 28.03 -5.77
CA THR A 421 7.90 28.42 -5.16
C THR A 421 7.90 29.88 -4.78
N ARG A 422 6.70 30.46 -4.63
CA ARG A 422 6.53 31.84 -4.17
C ARG A 422 7.07 32.06 -2.75
N SER A 423 6.88 31.09 -1.86
CA SER A 423 7.42 31.13 -0.50
C SER A 423 8.73 30.34 -0.43
N PRO A 424 9.72 30.81 0.38
CA PRO A 424 10.88 30.02 0.72
C PRO A 424 10.47 28.64 1.24
N GLN A 425 11.12 27.59 0.75
CA GLN A 425 10.90 26.24 1.25
C GLN A 425 11.89 25.93 2.36
N PRO A 426 11.44 25.36 3.49
CA PRO A 426 12.34 24.87 4.51
C PRO A 426 13.08 23.64 4.01
N TRP A 427 14.36 23.59 4.34
CA TRP A 427 15.20 22.41 4.24
C TRP A 427 15.84 22.16 5.57
N ARG A 428 15.69 20.94 6.07
CA ARG A 428 16.14 20.57 7.40
C ARG A 428 17.27 19.56 7.31
N CYS A 429 18.25 19.75 8.18
CA CYS A 429 19.25 18.74 8.43
C CYS A 429 19.54 18.64 9.92
N GLU A 430 19.95 17.46 10.35
CA GLU A 430 20.39 17.19 11.70
C GLU A 430 21.92 17.28 11.75
N ILE A 431 22.43 18.04 12.72
CA ILE A 431 23.85 18.07 13.06
C ILE A 431 24.06 17.20 14.29
N ASN A 432 24.80 16.11 14.12
CA ASN A 432 25.08 15.14 15.18
C ASN A 432 26.56 15.20 15.62
N ASN A 433 26.78 15.02 16.93
CA ASN A 433 28.09 14.76 17.50
C ASN A 433 28.26 13.25 17.73
N PRO A 434 28.93 12.52 16.83
CA PRO A 434 29.14 11.07 16.99
C PRO A 434 30.25 10.73 17.99
N THR A 435 30.94 11.72 18.56
CA THR A 435 32.12 11.52 19.40
C THR A 435 31.78 11.40 20.88
N GLN A 436 32.72 10.88 21.68
CA GLN A 436 32.62 10.81 23.14
C GLN A 436 32.91 12.14 23.85
N ARG A 437 33.36 13.17 23.11
CA ARG A 437 33.65 14.49 23.67
C ARG A 437 32.48 15.45 23.46
N ARG A 438 32.28 16.37 24.41
CA ARG A 438 31.34 17.48 24.24
C ARG A 438 31.89 18.49 23.22
N LEU A 439 31.10 18.85 22.22
CA LEU A 439 31.45 19.87 21.24
C LEU A 439 30.78 21.20 21.61
N ARG A 440 31.56 22.29 21.62
CA ARG A 440 31.10 23.64 21.99
C ARG A 440 31.18 24.56 20.78
N ASN A 441 30.29 25.55 20.72
CA ASN A 441 30.25 26.56 19.66
C ASN A 441 30.13 25.95 18.25
N VAL A 442 29.32 24.89 18.14
CA VAL A 442 28.99 24.29 16.85
C VAL A 442 28.22 25.31 16.02
N GLN A 443 28.67 25.54 14.80
CA GLN A 443 28.04 26.42 13.81
C GLN A 443 27.81 25.63 12.53
N ALA A 444 26.69 25.90 11.86
CA ALA A 444 26.42 25.39 10.53
C ALA A 444 26.30 26.54 9.53
N GLU A 445 26.87 26.37 8.35
CA GLU A 445 26.75 27.29 7.21
C GLU A 445 26.10 26.52 6.07
N PHE A 446 25.05 27.10 5.49
CA PHE A 446 24.37 26.62 4.30
C PHE A 446 24.65 27.58 3.17
N ARG A 447 25.09 27.06 2.03
CA ARG A 447 25.42 27.83 0.84
C ARG A 447 24.80 27.21 -0.39
N LEU A 448 23.99 27.96 -1.12
CA LEU A 448 23.36 27.55 -2.37
C LEU A 448 23.54 28.66 -3.40
N GLY A 449 24.31 28.39 -4.45
CA GLY A 449 24.78 29.45 -5.36
C GLY A 449 25.62 30.50 -4.60
N ASP A 450 25.32 31.77 -4.80
CA ASP A 450 26.03 32.89 -4.15
C ASP A 450 25.48 33.22 -2.74
N GLY A 451 24.32 32.68 -2.38
CA GLY A 451 23.71 32.91 -1.06
C GLY A 451 24.32 32.02 0.02
N ALA A 452 24.72 32.61 1.16
CA ALA A 452 25.18 31.90 2.34
C ALA A 452 24.37 32.31 3.59
N ARG A 453 24.03 31.34 4.44
CA ARG A 453 23.34 31.55 5.72
C ARG A 453 24.05 30.77 6.82
N ARG A 454 24.17 31.37 8.00
CA ARG A 454 24.84 30.76 9.16
C ARG A 454 23.85 30.59 10.30
N GLU A 455 23.86 29.41 10.90
CA GLU A 455 23.00 29.05 12.03
C GLU A 455 23.83 28.58 13.21
N ARG A 456 23.45 29.04 14.41
CA ARG A 456 24.10 28.61 15.66
C ARG A 456 23.49 27.30 16.15
N VAL A 457 24.27 26.21 16.03
CA VAL A 457 23.88 24.91 16.58
C VAL A 457 24.04 24.92 18.10
N GLY A 458 25.15 25.48 18.61
CA GLY A 458 25.39 25.64 20.05
C GLY A 458 26.31 24.55 20.62
N THR A 459 25.95 23.98 21.77
CA THR A 459 26.72 22.90 22.41
C THR A 459 26.03 21.57 22.14
N LEU A 460 26.81 20.57 21.69
CA LEU A 460 26.34 19.20 21.51
C LEU A 460 27.06 18.29 22.51
N ALA A 461 26.30 17.63 23.38
CA ALA A 461 26.81 16.56 24.24
C ALA A 461 27.26 15.35 23.39
N PRO A 462 28.04 14.40 23.95
CA PRO A 462 28.36 13.15 23.27
C PRO A 462 27.09 12.45 22.77
N GLY A 463 27.09 12.03 21.50
CA GLY A 463 25.94 11.39 20.84
C GLY A 463 24.76 12.32 20.53
N ALA A 464 24.73 13.55 21.06
CA ALA A 464 23.61 14.45 20.88
C ALA A 464 23.53 15.01 19.46
N SER A 465 22.31 15.35 19.06
CA SER A 465 22.03 15.98 17.78
C SER A 465 21.12 17.20 17.93
N LYS A 466 21.13 18.05 16.90
CA LYS A 466 20.22 19.18 16.79
C LYS A 466 19.79 19.35 15.35
N THR A 467 18.48 19.46 15.13
CA THR A 467 17.92 19.83 13.83
C THR A 467 18.08 21.33 13.61
N ILE A 468 18.54 21.69 12.43
CA ILE A 468 18.58 23.06 11.93
C ILE A 468 17.78 23.15 10.65
N GLU A 469 17.12 24.28 10.47
CA GLU A 469 16.31 24.58 9.29
C GLU A 469 16.96 25.73 8.52
N PHE A 470 17.11 25.54 7.23
CA PHE A 470 17.50 26.56 6.28
C PHE A 470 16.33 26.83 5.35
N GLN A 471 16.26 28.04 4.80
CA GLN A 471 15.21 28.43 3.86
C GLN A 471 15.84 28.60 2.48
N PHE A 472 15.33 27.89 1.49
CA PHE A 472 15.79 28.03 0.10
C PHE A 472 15.50 29.44 -0.43
N VAL A 473 16.45 29.98 -1.20
CA VAL A 473 16.30 31.30 -1.83
C VAL A 473 15.31 31.16 -3.00
N PRO A 474 14.16 31.85 -2.98
CA PRO A 474 13.11 31.68 -4.00
C PRO A 474 13.51 32.26 -5.37
N ASP A 475 14.53 33.12 -5.40
CA ASP A 475 14.90 33.93 -6.57
C ASP A 475 15.91 33.26 -7.51
N LEU A 476 16.33 32.02 -7.23
CA LEU A 476 17.20 31.28 -8.14
C LEU A 476 16.47 30.99 -9.47
N THR A 477 17.16 31.24 -10.58
CA THR A 477 16.69 30.84 -11.91
C THR A 477 16.74 29.33 -12.07
N CYS A 478 16.04 28.78 -13.07
CA CYS A 478 16.13 27.36 -13.37
C CYS A 478 17.58 27.01 -13.78
N GLY A 479 18.14 25.93 -13.26
CA GLY A 479 19.52 25.54 -13.51
C GLY A 479 20.11 24.66 -12.42
N TYR A 480 21.40 24.36 -12.53
CA TYR A 480 22.11 23.56 -11.54
C TYR A 480 22.98 24.43 -10.64
N TYR A 481 22.86 24.21 -9.33
CA TYR A 481 23.59 24.97 -8.32
C TYR A 481 24.35 24.03 -7.39
N PRO A 482 25.58 24.39 -6.98
CA PRO A 482 26.23 23.71 -5.88
C PRO A 482 25.51 24.07 -4.58
N LEU A 483 25.15 23.05 -3.81
CA LEU A 483 24.73 23.16 -2.42
C LEU A 483 25.86 22.64 -1.54
N THR A 484 26.29 23.48 -0.60
CA THR A 484 27.26 23.11 0.42
C THR A 484 26.69 23.41 1.79
N VAL A 485 26.74 22.42 2.68
CA VAL A 485 26.41 22.61 4.09
C VAL A 485 27.62 22.20 4.90
N THR A 486 28.12 23.11 5.72
CA THR A 486 29.34 22.90 6.52
C THR A 486 29.01 23.07 7.98
N ALA A 487 29.37 22.10 8.83
CA ALA A 487 29.23 22.19 10.27
C ALA A 487 30.60 22.11 10.93
N LYS A 488 30.92 23.07 11.81
CA LYS A 488 32.23 23.20 12.44
C LYS A 488 32.13 23.45 13.93
N SER A 489 33.15 23.02 14.68
CA SER A 489 33.26 23.19 16.13
C SER A 489 34.70 23.53 16.52
N GLY A 490 35.04 24.81 16.67
CA GLY A 490 36.42 25.23 16.95
C GLY A 490 37.40 24.82 15.84
N GLY A 491 38.67 24.59 16.17
CA GLY A 491 39.72 24.15 15.23
C GLY A 491 39.64 22.69 14.78
N LEU A 492 38.48 22.04 14.92
CA LEU A 492 38.27 20.65 14.50
C LEU A 492 37.89 20.57 13.02
N PRO A 493 38.18 19.46 12.33
CA PRO A 493 37.77 19.27 10.95
C PRO A 493 36.26 19.45 10.79
N PRO A 494 35.80 20.27 9.83
CA PRO A 494 34.38 20.47 9.60
C PRO A 494 33.76 19.21 9.01
N ALA A 495 32.48 19.00 9.31
CA ALA A 495 31.64 18.15 8.49
C ALA A 495 31.14 18.95 7.29
N GLU A 496 31.06 18.32 6.13
CA GLU A 496 30.65 18.95 4.89
C GLU A 496 29.74 18.01 4.08
N LEU A 497 28.59 18.54 3.67
CA LEU A 497 27.68 17.94 2.72
C LEU A 497 27.74 18.76 1.44
N ARG A 498 28.20 18.16 0.34
CA ARG A 498 28.18 18.76 -1.00
C ARG A 498 27.18 18.02 -1.88
N LEU A 499 26.27 18.76 -2.49
CA LEU A 499 25.27 18.24 -3.42
C LEU A 499 25.20 19.15 -4.64
N ARG A 500 24.78 18.61 -5.77
CA ARG A 500 24.33 19.40 -6.90
C ARG A 500 22.81 19.45 -6.84
N ILE A 501 22.22 20.64 -6.84
CA ILE A 501 20.78 20.82 -6.79
C ILE A 501 20.30 21.38 -8.12
N GLU A 502 19.30 20.74 -8.70
CA GLU A 502 18.57 21.22 -9.87
C GLU A 502 17.41 22.08 -9.40
N ILE A 503 17.44 23.37 -9.74
CA ILE A 503 16.31 24.28 -9.57
C ILE A 503 15.47 24.22 -10.84
N THR A 504 14.19 23.90 -10.68
CA THR A 504 13.27 23.68 -11.81
C THR A 504 12.15 24.70 -11.83
N ARG A 505 11.27 24.61 -12.83
CA ARG A 505 10.15 25.55 -13.00
C ARG A 505 9.27 25.62 -11.76
N ALA A 506 8.60 26.76 -11.59
CA ALA A 506 7.78 27.02 -10.42
C ALA A 506 6.57 26.09 -10.35
N LEU A 507 6.25 25.64 -9.14
CA LEU A 507 5.00 24.93 -8.87
C LEU A 507 3.81 25.86 -9.07
N ALA A 508 2.69 25.29 -9.52
CA ALA A 508 1.42 26.00 -9.46
C ALA A 508 1.11 26.41 -8.01
N PRO A 509 0.56 27.62 -7.77
CA PRO A 509 0.13 28.04 -6.45
C PRO A 509 -0.81 27.00 -5.85
N LEU A 510 -0.62 26.72 -4.56
CA LEU A 510 -1.43 25.68 -3.91
C LEU A 510 -2.90 26.08 -3.94
N GLU A 511 -3.22 27.34 -3.65
CA GLU A 511 -4.56 27.92 -3.59
C GLU A 511 -5.39 27.81 -4.88
N ASP A 512 -4.73 27.63 -6.02
CA ASP A 512 -5.38 27.48 -7.32
C ASP A 512 -6.00 26.08 -7.48
N LEU A 513 -6.96 25.92 -8.37
CA LEU A 513 -7.50 24.62 -8.77
C LEU A 513 -6.35 23.67 -9.16
N GLN A 514 -6.22 22.56 -8.43
CA GLN A 514 -5.17 21.59 -8.70
C GLN A 514 -5.64 20.56 -9.73
N VAL A 515 -4.74 20.10 -10.59
CA VAL A 515 -5.01 19.07 -11.60
C VAL A 515 -4.02 17.92 -11.42
N ALA A 516 -4.51 16.72 -11.15
CA ALA A 516 -3.64 15.57 -10.86
C ALA A 516 -3.98 14.32 -11.69
N PRO A 517 -2.97 13.57 -12.14
CA PRO A 517 -3.16 12.21 -12.60
C PRO A 517 -3.28 11.27 -11.38
N TRP A 518 -4.01 10.17 -11.55
CA TRP A 518 -4.14 9.17 -10.50
C TRP A 518 -2.92 8.23 -10.44
N GLY A 519 -1.99 8.47 -9.52
CA GLY A 519 -0.92 7.52 -9.15
C GLY A 519 0.29 7.43 -10.09
N TYR A 520 0.56 8.44 -10.91
CA TYR A 520 1.77 8.53 -11.77
C TYR A 520 2.11 9.97 -12.13
N ASN A 521 3.23 10.26 -12.80
CA ASN A 521 3.55 11.61 -13.28
C ASN A 521 3.03 11.82 -14.71
N ALA A 522 2.44 12.98 -14.97
CA ALA A 522 1.94 13.39 -16.28
C ALA A 522 2.52 14.77 -16.65
N SER A 523 2.58 15.11 -17.94
CA SER A 523 3.21 16.37 -18.36
C SER A 523 2.44 17.61 -17.91
N ARG A 524 3.17 18.63 -17.41
CA ARG A 524 2.64 19.97 -17.15
C ARG A 524 2.04 20.63 -18.39
N GLU A 525 2.52 20.28 -19.58
CA GLU A 525 2.02 20.85 -20.84
C GLU A 525 0.56 20.48 -21.10
N HIS A 526 0.07 19.39 -20.50
CA HIS A 526 -1.35 19.03 -20.52
C HIS A 526 -2.18 19.73 -19.41
N GLY A 527 -1.57 20.62 -18.62
CA GLY A 527 -2.24 21.38 -17.55
C GLY A 527 -2.18 20.75 -16.15
N PHE A 528 -1.53 19.59 -15.98
CA PHE A 528 -1.35 18.99 -14.65
C PHE A 528 -0.54 19.90 -13.72
N THR A 529 -0.91 19.98 -12.44
CA THR A 529 -0.19 20.73 -11.40
C THR A 529 0.42 19.82 -10.34
N ILE A 530 -0.05 18.57 -10.26
CA ILE A 530 0.42 17.54 -9.32
C ILE A 530 0.82 16.29 -10.11
N GLY A 531 1.87 15.59 -9.68
CA GLY A 531 2.25 14.25 -10.16
C GLY A 531 2.22 13.24 -9.02
N GLY A 532 1.68 12.04 -9.27
CA GLY A 532 1.54 10.97 -8.28
C GLY A 532 2.61 9.87 -8.34
N GLY A 533 3.68 10.07 -9.12
CA GLY A 533 4.76 9.12 -9.36
C GLY A 533 6.04 9.46 -8.58
N ASP A 534 7.19 9.44 -9.25
CA ASP A 534 8.47 9.80 -8.62
C ASP A 534 8.52 11.30 -8.31
N VAL A 535 8.90 11.63 -7.08
CA VAL A 535 8.89 13.00 -6.56
C VAL A 535 9.82 13.94 -7.34
N GLU A 536 11.00 13.47 -7.78
CA GLU A 536 11.94 14.33 -8.50
C GLU A 536 11.53 14.51 -9.95
N ALA A 537 11.07 13.45 -10.60
CA ALA A 537 10.51 13.59 -11.94
C ALA A 537 9.31 14.55 -11.97
N ALA A 538 8.43 14.50 -10.96
CA ALA A 538 7.34 15.46 -10.82
C ALA A 538 7.86 16.90 -10.70
N MET A 539 8.89 17.11 -9.86
CA MET A 539 9.50 18.44 -9.69
C MET A 539 10.21 18.96 -10.94
N ARG A 540 10.89 18.09 -11.72
CA ARG A 540 11.46 18.47 -13.03
C ARG A 540 10.37 18.95 -13.97
N ASP A 541 9.25 18.25 -13.94
CA ASP A 541 8.04 18.65 -14.65
C ASP A 541 7.29 19.78 -13.93
N GLY A 542 7.83 20.49 -12.94
CA GLY A 542 7.14 21.64 -12.31
C GLY A 542 5.85 21.29 -11.58
N LEU A 543 5.66 20.02 -11.28
CA LEU A 543 4.49 19.50 -10.60
C LEU A 543 4.80 19.37 -9.12
N ALA A 544 3.79 19.65 -8.30
CA ALA A 544 3.80 19.21 -6.93
C ALA A 544 3.70 17.68 -6.85
N HIS A 545 4.08 17.09 -5.72
CA HIS A 545 4.02 15.65 -5.51
C HIS A 545 2.73 15.25 -4.76
N GLY A 546 2.08 14.20 -5.26
CA GLY A 546 0.78 13.72 -4.80
C GLY A 546 0.65 12.20 -4.79
N PRO A 547 1.37 11.46 -3.92
CA PRO A 547 1.41 10.01 -3.99
C PRO A 547 0.12 9.35 -3.48
N LEU A 548 -0.07 8.10 -3.92
CA LEU A 548 -1.06 7.18 -3.37
C LEU A 548 -0.45 6.37 -2.23
N LEU A 549 -1.06 6.42 -1.04
CA LEU A 549 -0.63 5.71 0.15
C LEU A 549 -1.63 4.62 0.54
N HIS A 550 -1.16 3.38 0.69
CA HIS A 550 -1.96 2.27 1.20
C HIS A 550 -1.43 1.80 2.56
N TYR A 551 -2.25 1.95 3.60
CA TYR A 551 -2.00 1.47 4.95
C TYR A 551 -3.31 1.02 5.63
N LEU A 552 -3.43 -0.29 5.88
CA LEU A 552 -4.61 -0.92 6.49
C LEU A 552 -4.27 -1.63 7.81
N GLY A 553 -3.18 -1.23 8.47
CA GLY A 553 -2.66 -1.92 9.66
C GLY A 553 -1.99 -3.27 9.36
N TYR A 554 -1.36 -3.86 10.38
CA TYR A 554 -0.62 -5.13 10.31
C TYR A 554 -1.16 -6.09 11.39
N PRO A 555 -2.37 -6.65 11.21
CA PRO A 555 -3.05 -7.43 12.25
C PRO A 555 -2.26 -8.70 12.62
N ARG A 556 -2.13 -8.98 13.92
CA ARG A 556 -1.57 -10.21 14.49
C ARG A 556 -2.62 -11.34 14.44
N THR A 557 -3.03 -11.72 13.24
CA THR A 557 -4.12 -12.70 13.03
C THR A 557 -3.75 -14.14 13.44
N ALA A 558 -2.49 -14.40 13.76
CA ALA A 558 -1.94 -15.73 14.00
C ALA A 558 -2.12 -16.21 15.44
N ASP A 559 -1.98 -15.31 16.41
CA ASP A 559 -2.18 -15.58 17.84
C ASP A 559 -3.63 -15.32 18.30
N GLY A 560 -4.52 -15.00 17.36
CA GLY A 560 -5.93 -14.70 17.62
C GLY A 560 -6.20 -13.33 18.26
N ARG A 561 -5.18 -12.60 18.74
CA ARG A 561 -5.38 -11.39 19.56
C ARG A 561 -5.90 -10.18 18.78
N ASP A 562 -5.66 -10.14 17.48
CA ASP A 562 -6.20 -9.12 16.56
C ASP A 562 -7.26 -9.71 15.61
N ARG A 563 -7.80 -10.90 15.96
CA ARG A 563 -8.78 -11.60 15.13
C ARG A 563 -10.08 -10.81 15.08
N VAL A 564 -10.58 -10.66 13.86
CA VAL A 564 -11.96 -10.27 13.60
C VAL A 564 -12.67 -11.52 13.11
N ASP A 565 -13.78 -11.87 13.74
CA ASP A 565 -14.64 -12.93 13.24
C ASP A 565 -15.55 -12.33 12.17
N GLY A 566 -15.27 -12.62 10.90
CA GLY A 566 -16.16 -12.26 9.79
C GLY A 566 -17.22 -13.33 9.58
N MET A 567 -18.15 -13.08 8.63
CA MET A 567 -19.20 -14.04 8.27
C MET A 567 -18.64 -15.42 7.89
N ASN A 568 -19.32 -16.51 8.26
CA ASN A 568 -18.91 -17.91 8.06
C ASN A 568 -17.50 -18.23 8.59
N ASP A 569 -17.17 -17.73 9.78
CA ASP A 569 -15.84 -17.88 10.37
C ASP A 569 -14.70 -17.34 9.48
N THR A 570 -15.02 -16.50 8.48
CA THR A 570 -13.99 -15.92 7.63
C THR A 570 -13.19 -14.90 8.43
N LYS A 571 -11.86 -14.99 8.39
CA LYS A 571 -10.99 -14.06 9.12
C LYS A 571 -11.17 -12.65 8.56
N GLY A 572 -11.69 -11.73 9.36
CA GLY A 572 -11.76 -10.31 9.04
C GLY A 572 -10.40 -9.63 9.17
N ASN A 573 -10.25 -8.43 8.59
CA ASN A 573 -8.94 -7.81 8.41
C ASN A 573 -8.44 -7.05 9.64
N VAL A 574 -9.28 -6.27 10.36
CA VAL A 574 -8.79 -5.45 11.48
C VAL A 574 -9.90 -5.01 12.44
N ASN A 575 -9.73 -5.16 13.76
CA ASN A 575 -10.49 -4.43 14.79
C ASN A 575 -9.57 -3.38 15.40
N VAL A 576 -9.51 -2.19 14.79
CA VAL A 576 -8.65 -1.10 15.28
C VAL A 576 -9.27 -0.36 16.46
N LEU A 577 -10.59 -0.29 16.57
CA LEU A 577 -11.24 0.59 17.53
C LEU A 577 -11.05 0.13 18.97
N GLU A 578 -11.10 -1.19 19.22
CA GLU A 578 -11.03 -1.74 20.57
C GLU A 578 -9.64 -2.26 20.90
N ASN A 579 -8.89 -2.71 19.89
CA ASN A 579 -7.57 -3.29 20.09
C ASN A 579 -6.50 -2.21 20.33
N HIS A 580 -6.02 -2.13 21.58
CA HIS A 580 -5.00 -1.16 21.99
C HIS A 580 -3.70 -1.27 21.17
N ALA A 581 -3.28 -2.48 20.82
CA ALA A 581 -2.04 -2.68 20.05
C ALA A 581 -2.18 -2.16 18.61
N MET A 582 -3.34 -2.40 17.98
CA MET A 582 -3.64 -1.86 16.64
C MET A 582 -3.77 -0.33 16.65
N ARG A 583 -4.34 0.27 17.71
CA ARG A 583 -4.36 1.74 17.86
C ARG A 583 -2.97 2.31 18.00
N ALA A 584 -2.16 1.75 18.91
CA ALA A 584 -0.78 2.16 19.08
C ALA A 584 0.02 1.99 17.78
N GLN A 585 -0.29 0.96 16.98
CA GLN A 585 0.30 0.77 15.66
C GLN A 585 -0.13 1.87 14.68
N LEU A 586 -1.43 2.16 14.56
CA LEU A 586 -1.95 3.23 13.72
C LEU A 586 -1.31 4.58 14.07
N GLU A 587 -1.22 4.92 15.36
CA GLU A 587 -0.59 6.16 15.83
C GLU A 587 0.88 6.25 15.40
N ARG A 588 1.68 5.20 15.63
CA ARG A 588 3.10 5.18 15.23
C ARG A 588 3.27 5.31 13.72
N GLU A 589 2.46 4.61 12.94
CA GLU A 589 2.54 4.64 11.48
C GLU A 589 2.04 5.99 10.92
N ALA A 590 0.98 6.56 11.49
CA ALA A 590 0.49 7.88 11.13
C ALA A 590 1.55 8.96 11.39
N GLU A 591 2.22 8.92 12.54
CA GLU A 591 3.34 9.82 12.86
C GLU A 591 4.50 9.65 11.87
N ARG A 592 4.86 8.40 11.54
CA ARG A 592 5.90 8.10 10.54
C ARG A 592 5.54 8.66 9.17
N ILE A 593 4.30 8.44 8.71
CA ILE A 593 3.78 8.94 7.43
C ILE A 593 3.81 10.48 7.42
N ALA A 594 3.38 11.12 8.50
CA ALA A 594 3.38 12.58 8.62
C ALA A 594 4.79 13.16 8.57
N LYS A 595 5.77 12.52 9.23
CA LYS A 595 7.20 12.91 9.14
C LYS A 595 7.74 12.73 7.73
N GLU A 596 7.43 11.62 7.05
CA GLU A 596 7.83 11.40 5.65
C GLU A 596 7.23 12.48 4.71
N ALA A 597 5.97 12.88 4.94
CA ALA A 597 5.32 13.95 4.18
C ALA A 597 5.92 15.33 4.49
N ALA A 598 6.21 15.64 5.75
CA ALA A 598 6.84 16.89 6.18
C ALA A 598 8.24 17.06 5.58
N ALA A 599 9.00 15.96 5.50
CA ALA A 599 10.31 15.91 4.87
C ALA A 599 10.28 16.01 3.33
N THR A 600 9.09 16.17 2.72
CA THR A 600 8.91 16.28 1.27
C THR A 600 8.37 17.67 0.90
N PRO A 601 9.24 18.65 0.61
CA PRO A 601 8.83 20.05 0.37
C PRO A 601 7.82 20.22 -0.77
N SER A 602 7.95 19.42 -1.85
CA SER A 602 7.03 19.45 -2.99
C SER A 602 5.72 18.71 -2.77
N ALA A 603 5.53 17.99 -1.66
CA ALA A 603 4.28 17.29 -1.38
C ALA A 603 3.14 18.30 -1.16
N ARG A 604 2.09 18.19 -1.96
CA ARG A 604 0.86 19.01 -1.84
C ARG A 604 -0.41 18.20 -1.67
N ALA A 605 -0.39 16.93 -2.04
CA ALA A 605 -1.51 16.03 -1.86
C ALA A 605 -1.03 14.66 -1.39
N ILE A 606 -1.88 13.89 -0.73
CA ILE A 606 -1.69 12.45 -0.50
C ILE A 606 -3.07 11.78 -0.58
N THR A 607 -3.23 10.81 -1.47
CA THR A 607 -4.43 9.97 -1.51
C THR A 607 -4.26 8.82 -0.53
N LEU A 608 -5.17 8.72 0.45
CA LEU A 608 -5.12 7.71 1.50
C LEU A 608 -6.02 6.53 1.12
N ASN A 609 -5.52 5.29 1.21
CA ASN A 609 -6.30 4.03 1.18
C ASN A 609 -7.34 3.89 0.06
N SER A 610 -7.09 4.48 -1.11
CA SER A 610 -8.05 4.52 -2.23
C SER A 610 -8.72 3.17 -2.48
N GLU A 611 -10.05 3.17 -2.64
CA GLU A 611 -10.86 1.98 -2.95
C GLU A 611 -10.84 0.84 -1.92
N MET A 612 -10.44 1.08 -0.67
CA MET A 612 -10.32 0.01 0.33
C MET A 612 -11.59 -0.22 1.18
N GLN A 613 -12.75 0.35 0.82
CA GLN A 613 -14.00 0.24 1.60
C GLN A 613 -14.53 -1.21 1.69
N TRP A 614 -14.23 -2.05 0.70
CA TRP A 614 -14.74 -3.43 0.62
C TRP A 614 -14.03 -4.41 1.56
N ILE A 615 -12.91 -3.99 2.16
CA ILE A 615 -12.05 -4.82 3.02
C ILE A 615 -12.63 -4.91 4.45
N TRP A 616 -13.48 -3.95 4.83
CA TRP A 616 -14.06 -3.87 6.17
C TRP A 616 -15.31 -4.74 6.26
N SER A 617 -15.21 -5.75 7.11
CA SER A 617 -16.33 -6.62 7.47
C SER A 617 -16.80 -6.26 8.88
N HIS A 618 -18.06 -6.59 9.17
CA HIS A 618 -18.51 -6.63 10.56
C HIS A 618 -17.71 -7.68 11.33
N ASP A 619 -17.54 -7.40 12.61
CA ASP A 619 -16.91 -8.28 13.58
C ASP A 619 -18.02 -9.00 14.35
N PHE A 620 -18.03 -10.33 14.28
CA PHE A 620 -19.01 -11.24 14.87
C PHE A 620 -18.45 -11.96 16.10
N SER A 621 -17.29 -11.51 16.62
CA SER A 621 -16.73 -12.04 17.87
C SER A 621 -17.73 -11.87 19.03
N PRO A 622 -17.74 -12.78 20.02
CA PRO A 622 -18.65 -12.68 21.16
C PRO A 622 -18.63 -11.30 21.84
N GLU A 623 -17.44 -10.73 22.01
CA GLU A 623 -17.22 -9.41 22.61
C GLU A 623 -17.87 -8.31 21.77
N ARG A 624 -17.72 -8.37 20.44
CA ARG A 624 -18.34 -7.38 19.55
C ARG A 624 -19.85 -7.51 19.53
N LYS A 625 -20.38 -8.73 19.45
CA LYS A 625 -21.84 -8.99 19.49
C LYS A 625 -22.43 -8.41 20.77
N GLU A 626 -21.77 -8.60 21.89
CA GLU A 626 -22.20 -8.06 23.18
C GLU A 626 -22.06 -6.53 23.28
N PHE A 627 -21.02 -5.95 22.70
CA PHE A 627 -20.91 -4.49 22.57
C PHE A 627 -22.08 -3.92 21.74
N VAL A 628 -22.36 -4.51 20.58
CA VAL A 628 -23.41 -4.03 19.66
C VAL A 628 -24.79 -4.18 20.27
N ARG A 629 -25.05 -5.31 20.96
CA ARG A 629 -26.28 -5.54 21.72
C ARG A 629 -26.47 -4.51 22.83
N ARG A 630 -25.44 -4.24 23.65
CA ARG A 630 -25.53 -3.26 24.75
C ARG A 630 -25.67 -1.83 24.27
N ARG A 631 -24.94 -1.45 23.21
CA ARG A 631 -24.88 -0.07 22.73
C ARG A 631 -26.08 0.30 21.86
N PHE A 632 -26.55 -0.61 21.00
CA PHE A 632 -27.55 -0.32 19.98
C PHE A 632 -28.82 -1.16 20.11
N GLY A 633 -28.87 -2.14 21.02
CA GLY A 633 -29.99 -3.09 21.09
C GLY A 633 -30.08 -4.04 19.89
N LEU A 634 -28.99 -4.23 19.14
CA LEU A 634 -28.96 -5.06 17.93
C LEU A 634 -28.25 -6.40 18.19
N ASP A 635 -28.91 -7.52 17.86
CA ASP A 635 -28.28 -8.83 17.84
C ASP A 635 -27.71 -9.14 16.45
N LEU A 636 -26.39 -9.33 16.35
CA LEU A 636 -25.70 -9.58 15.07
C LEU A 636 -25.75 -11.06 14.63
N SER A 637 -26.17 -11.97 15.50
CA SER A 637 -26.18 -13.42 15.25
C SER A 637 -26.85 -13.84 13.93
N PRO A 638 -27.96 -13.22 13.47
CA PRO A 638 -28.59 -13.61 12.20
C PRO A 638 -27.70 -13.47 10.96
N TRP A 639 -26.69 -12.60 10.99
CA TRP A 639 -25.80 -12.35 9.84
C TRP A 639 -24.48 -13.11 9.91
N GLU A 640 -24.20 -13.82 11.01
CA GLU A 640 -22.91 -14.49 11.25
C GLU A 640 -22.70 -15.70 10.32
N ASN A 641 -23.74 -16.52 10.13
CA ASN A 641 -23.66 -17.82 9.45
C ASN A 641 -24.61 -17.95 8.26
N PRO A 642 -24.31 -17.28 7.13
CA PRO A 642 -25.14 -17.38 5.94
C PRO A 642 -25.12 -18.76 5.25
N PRO A 643 -26.28 -19.41 5.01
CA PRO A 643 -26.36 -20.62 4.18
C PRO A 643 -25.72 -20.43 2.79
N ASP A 644 -25.00 -21.46 2.35
CA ASP A 644 -24.29 -21.58 1.06
C ASP A 644 -23.08 -20.64 0.84
N GLY A 645 -22.60 -19.91 1.86
CA GLY A 645 -21.38 -19.09 1.72
C GLY A 645 -21.52 -17.81 0.88
N LYS A 646 -22.70 -17.52 0.32
CA LYS A 646 -22.94 -16.38 -0.58
C LYS A 646 -23.16 -15.08 0.19
N LYS A 647 -22.08 -14.37 0.52
CA LYS A 647 -22.08 -13.08 1.27
C LYS A 647 -23.11 -12.06 0.75
N ASP A 648 -23.27 -11.93 -0.57
CA ASP A 648 -24.22 -11.00 -1.22
C ASP A 648 -25.70 -11.25 -0.86
N ARG A 649 -26.05 -12.43 -0.34
CA ARG A 649 -27.41 -12.71 0.16
C ARG A 649 -27.68 -12.08 1.52
N PHE A 650 -26.64 -11.76 2.29
CA PHE A 650 -26.74 -11.37 3.71
C PHE A 650 -26.28 -9.94 3.98
N GLN A 651 -25.38 -9.44 3.14
CA GLN A 651 -24.97 -8.05 3.14
C GLN A 651 -24.90 -7.51 1.72
N ALA A 652 -25.21 -6.23 1.57
CA ALA A 652 -24.88 -5.47 0.39
C ALA A 652 -23.39 -5.04 0.43
N PRO A 653 -22.81 -4.62 -0.71
CA PRO A 653 -21.43 -4.12 -0.78
C PRO A 653 -21.10 -3.11 0.31
N TYR A 654 -19.84 -3.12 0.76
CA TYR A 654 -19.29 -2.27 1.83
C TYR A 654 -19.81 -2.56 3.23
N GLY A 655 -20.28 -3.80 3.48
CA GLY A 655 -20.73 -4.22 4.81
C GLY A 655 -22.03 -3.54 5.22
N ARG A 656 -23.06 -3.58 4.37
CA ARG A 656 -24.42 -3.17 4.78
C ARG A 656 -25.25 -4.41 5.06
N LEU A 657 -25.60 -4.67 6.31
CA LEU A 657 -26.37 -5.84 6.71
C LEU A 657 -27.80 -5.72 6.19
N LYS A 658 -28.34 -6.81 5.65
CA LYS A 658 -29.68 -6.83 5.09
C LYS A 658 -30.73 -7.08 6.19
N PRO A 659 -31.70 -6.19 6.41
CA PRO A 659 -32.73 -6.39 7.42
C PRO A 659 -33.57 -7.66 7.22
N SER A 660 -33.78 -8.11 5.98
CA SER A 660 -34.55 -9.34 5.70
C SER A 660 -33.96 -10.59 6.35
N VAL A 661 -32.64 -10.65 6.51
CA VAL A 661 -31.92 -11.78 7.14
C VAL A 661 -32.32 -11.95 8.60
N ALA A 662 -32.44 -10.84 9.33
CA ALA A 662 -32.82 -10.85 10.75
C ALA A 662 -34.34 -10.74 10.95
N GLY A 663 -35.14 -10.81 9.87
CA GLY A 663 -36.60 -10.67 9.95
C GLY A 663 -37.05 -9.30 10.45
N LEU A 664 -36.21 -8.26 10.33
CA LEU A 664 -36.50 -6.92 10.83
C LEU A 664 -37.58 -6.27 9.95
N ARG A 665 -38.74 -6.01 10.55
CA ARG A 665 -39.88 -5.38 9.88
C ARG A 665 -39.86 -3.87 10.09
N LEU A 666 -40.26 -3.13 9.07
CA LEU A 666 -40.54 -1.70 9.20
C LEU A 666 -41.77 -1.48 10.09
N PRO A 667 -41.81 -0.39 10.88
CA PRO A 667 -43.04 0.08 11.52
C PRO A 667 -44.17 0.25 10.50
N ALA A 668 -45.42 0.08 10.93
CA ALA A 668 -46.58 0.17 10.04
C ALA A 668 -46.69 1.54 9.34
N ASN A 669 -46.41 2.62 10.08
CA ASN A 669 -46.35 3.98 9.55
C ASN A 669 -45.05 4.27 8.75
N ARG A 670 -44.10 3.34 8.71
CA ARG A 670 -42.79 3.44 8.04
C ARG A 670 -41.92 4.60 8.50
N ILE A 671 -42.20 5.13 9.68
CA ILE A 671 -41.41 6.17 10.34
C ILE A 671 -40.51 5.47 11.37
N LEU A 672 -39.21 5.65 11.23
CA LEU A 672 -38.18 5.00 12.04
C LEU A 672 -37.62 5.96 13.10
N PRO A 673 -37.61 5.58 14.38
CA PRO A 673 -36.80 6.27 15.38
C PRO A 673 -35.32 6.23 15.00
N ILE A 674 -34.57 7.29 15.28
CA ILE A 674 -33.11 7.32 15.02
C ILE A 674 -32.36 6.27 15.84
N GLU A 675 -32.93 5.86 16.97
CA GLU A 675 -32.41 4.79 17.82
C GLU A 675 -32.83 3.38 17.37
N SER A 676 -33.48 3.25 16.20
CA SER A 676 -33.79 1.93 15.64
C SER A 676 -32.50 1.12 15.51
N PRO A 677 -32.41 -0.08 16.13
CA PRO A 677 -31.13 -0.76 16.36
C PRO A 677 -30.24 -0.92 15.12
N LEU A 678 -30.82 -1.36 14.00
CA LEU A 678 -30.07 -1.57 12.76
C LEU A 678 -29.62 -0.25 12.12
N TYR A 679 -30.48 0.77 12.12
CA TYR A 679 -30.16 2.10 11.58
C TYR A 679 -29.04 2.76 12.40
N ALA A 680 -29.20 2.83 13.73
CA ALA A 680 -28.24 3.43 14.64
C ALA A 680 -26.86 2.75 14.55
N TYR A 681 -26.84 1.42 14.50
CA TYR A 681 -25.61 0.64 14.33
C TYR A 681 -24.89 0.98 13.02
N HIS A 682 -25.58 0.96 11.88
CA HIS A 682 -24.93 1.28 10.60
C HIS A 682 -24.56 2.76 10.46
N ARG A 683 -25.35 3.66 11.05
CA ARG A 683 -25.06 5.10 11.10
C ARG A 683 -23.73 5.37 11.81
N TRP A 684 -23.46 4.64 12.89
CA TRP A 684 -22.17 4.64 13.59
C TRP A 684 -21.08 3.92 12.80
N PHE A 685 -21.33 2.69 12.33
CA PHE A 685 -20.32 1.84 11.67
C PHE A 685 -19.75 2.48 10.40
N HIS A 686 -20.58 3.13 9.59
CA HIS A 686 -20.15 3.87 8.40
C HIS A 686 -19.83 5.35 8.66
N GLY A 687 -20.02 5.81 9.88
CA GLY A 687 -19.80 7.20 10.28
C GLY A 687 -18.32 7.53 10.49
N VAL A 688 -18.09 8.77 10.93
CA VAL A 688 -16.78 9.38 11.18
C VAL A 688 -15.92 8.59 12.19
N ASP A 689 -16.54 7.97 13.19
CA ASP A 689 -15.83 7.22 14.23
C ASP A 689 -16.01 5.70 14.09
N GLY A 690 -16.51 5.26 12.94
CA GLY A 690 -16.71 3.85 12.65
C GLY A 690 -15.39 3.08 12.55
N PRO A 691 -15.36 1.77 12.89
CA PRO A 691 -14.16 0.93 12.85
C PRO A 691 -13.77 0.51 11.41
N THR A 692 -13.85 1.44 10.47
CA THR A 692 -13.61 1.26 9.03
C THR A 692 -12.38 2.07 8.60
N GLU A 693 -12.15 2.23 7.29
CA GLU A 693 -11.09 3.12 6.79
C GLU A 693 -11.26 4.57 7.22
N SER A 694 -12.47 4.96 7.64
CA SER A 694 -12.72 6.29 8.21
C SER A 694 -11.76 6.61 9.36
N LEU A 695 -11.66 5.71 10.35
CA LEU A 695 -10.76 5.92 11.49
C LEU A 695 -9.30 6.01 11.04
N PHE A 696 -8.84 5.08 10.20
CA PHE A 696 -7.47 5.07 9.70
C PHE A 696 -7.10 6.37 8.97
N ASN A 697 -7.92 6.77 8.00
CA ASN A 697 -7.60 7.90 7.14
C ASN A 697 -7.66 9.21 7.91
N GLN A 698 -8.60 9.35 8.84
CA GLN A 698 -8.70 10.55 9.65
C GLN A 698 -7.56 10.66 10.64
N THR A 699 -7.17 9.57 11.31
CA THR A 699 -5.98 9.58 12.17
C THR A 699 -4.72 9.95 11.38
N ILE A 700 -4.51 9.35 10.20
CA ILE A 700 -3.37 9.71 9.34
C ILE A 700 -3.46 11.18 8.90
N ALA A 701 -4.65 11.65 8.49
CA ALA A 701 -4.85 13.02 8.07
C ALA A 701 -4.59 14.03 9.20
N ASP A 702 -4.99 13.72 10.44
CA ASP A 702 -4.76 14.57 11.60
C ASP A 702 -3.26 14.71 11.90
N HIS A 703 -2.51 13.61 11.86
CA HIS A 703 -1.05 13.65 12.02
C HIS A 703 -0.36 14.43 10.91
N ILE A 704 -0.77 14.24 9.65
CA ILE A 704 -0.25 15.02 8.52
C ILE A 704 -0.56 16.51 8.72
N ARG A 705 -1.80 16.87 9.05
CA ARG A 705 -2.23 18.26 9.21
C ARG A 705 -1.48 18.99 10.33
N ARG A 706 -1.12 18.30 11.42
CA ARG A 706 -0.30 18.88 12.51
C ARG A 706 1.08 19.33 12.03
N LEU A 707 1.70 18.60 11.09
CA LEU A 707 3.05 18.92 10.57
C LEU A 707 3.02 19.71 9.27
N ARG A 708 1.97 19.53 8.46
CA ARG A 708 1.77 20.08 7.11
C ARG A 708 0.30 20.46 6.91
N PRO A 709 -0.18 21.56 7.52
CA PRO A 709 -1.57 22.01 7.36
C PRO A 709 -1.91 22.42 5.92
N ASP A 710 -0.90 22.64 5.08
CA ASP A 710 -1.01 22.96 3.66
C ASP A 710 -1.20 21.73 2.75
N LEU A 711 -1.05 20.50 3.27
CA LEU A 711 -1.13 19.28 2.47
C LEU A 711 -2.58 18.77 2.35
N LEU A 712 -3.03 18.56 1.12
CA LEU A 712 -4.36 18.04 0.79
C LEU A 712 -4.43 16.52 0.99
N THR A 713 -5.03 16.06 2.08
CA THR A 713 -5.35 14.64 2.27
C THR A 713 -6.63 14.28 1.53
N ILE A 714 -6.54 13.31 0.62
CA ILE A 714 -7.61 12.93 -0.29
C ILE A 714 -8.14 11.57 0.10
N TRP A 715 -9.46 11.44 0.10
CA TRP A 715 -10.14 10.15 0.19
C TRP A 715 -11.02 9.89 -1.03
N GLU A 716 -10.93 8.67 -1.58
CA GLU A 716 -11.77 8.21 -2.67
C GLU A 716 -12.00 6.68 -2.68
N PRO A 717 -13.07 6.21 -3.32
CA PRO A 717 -14.32 6.92 -3.60
C PRO A 717 -15.12 7.20 -2.31
N ILE A 718 -15.57 8.44 -2.13
CA ILE A 718 -16.32 8.83 -0.93
C ILE A 718 -17.81 8.51 -1.04
N LEU A 719 -18.40 8.53 -2.25
CA LEU A 719 -19.84 8.36 -2.47
C LEU A 719 -20.26 6.90 -2.74
N ARG A 720 -19.30 5.97 -2.83
CA ARG A 720 -19.54 4.52 -2.87
C ARG A 720 -19.74 3.90 -1.49
N ARG A 721 -20.64 4.49 -0.72
CA ARG A 721 -21.09 3.95 0.56
C ARG A 721 -22.57 4.28 0.72
N ALA A 722 -23.12 3.88 1.86
CA ALA A 722 -24.45 4.33 2.26
C ALA A 722 -24.50 5.87 2.31
N ALA A 723 -25.68 6.46 2.24
CA ALA A 723 -25.86 7.93 2.30
C ALA A 723 -25.58 8.49 3.71
N VAL A 724 -24.35 8.32 4.19
CA VAL A 724 -23.84 8.64 5.52
C VAL A 724 -22.51 9.39 5.37
N ARG A 725 -22.33 10.48 6.12
CA ARG A 725 -21.06 11.21 6.22
C ARG A 725 -20.04 10.40 7.00
N ALA A 726 -19.08 9.87 6.26
CA ALA A 726 -18.04 9.02 6.82
C ALA A 726 -16.76 9.75 7.20
N PHE A 727 -16.56 10.98 6.75
CA PHE A 727 -15.32 11.74 6.99
C PHE A 727 -15.65 13.20 7.29
N ASP A 728 -14.86 13.82 8.14
CA ASP A 728 -14.88 15.27 8.39
C ASP A 728 -13.47 15.86 8.57
N ARG A 729 -12.45 15.00 8.75
CA ARG A 729 -11.07 15.40 9.00
C ARG A 729 -10.10 15.21 7.84
N VAL A 730 -10.50 14.64 6.70
CA VAL A 730 -9.68 14.72 5.46
C VAL A 730 -9.81 16.11 4.83
N ALA A 731 -8.97 16.46 3.84
CA ALA A 731 -9.06 17.77 3.18
C ALA A 731 -9.98 17.74 1.95
N ILE A 732 -10.01 16.62 1.23
CA ILE A 732 -10.64 16.50 -0.07
C ILE A 732 -11.54 15.26 -0.13
N ALA A 733 -12.79 15.49 -0.52
CA ALA A 733 -13.78 14.46 -0.84
C ALA A 733 -13.77 14.18 -2.34
N GLN A 734 -13.41 12.96 -2.72
CA GLN A 734 -13.28 12.59 -4.13
C GLN A 734 -14.13 11.38 -4.50
N GLU A 735 -14.80 11.49 -5.65
CA GLU A 735 -15.60 10.42 -6.25
C GLU A 735 -15.31 10.36 -7.74
N TRP A 736 -14.89 9.19 -8.19
CA TRP A 736 -14.77 8.92 -9.60
C TRP A 736 -16.08 8.38 -10.18
N PHE A 737 -16.36 8.77 -11.42
CA PHE A 737 -17.54 8.32 -12.14
C PHE A 737 -17.25 8.11 -13.62
N TYR A 738 -17.96 7.15 -14.21
CA TYR A 738 -18.00 6.99 -15.66
C TYR A 738 -19.03 7.97 -16.23
N TYR A 739 -18.69 8.58 -17.36
CA TYR A 739 -19.50 9.60 -18.00
C TYR A 739 -19.83 9.22 -19.44
N GLU A 740 -20.37 8.00 -19.64
CA GLU A 740 -21.03 7.70 -20.92
C GLU A 740 -22.17 8.69 -21.22
N ASN A 741 -22.70 9.31 -20.16
CA ASN A 741 -23.54 10.49 -20.19
C ASN A 741 -22.89 11.59 -19.32
N PRO A 742 -22.49 12.74 -19.89
CA PRO A 742 -21.90 13.87 -19.16
C PRO A 742 -22.72 14.34 -17.95
N MET A 743 -24.06 14.24 -18.01
CA MET A 743 -24.96 14.68 -16.94
C MET A 743 -24.78 13.92 -15.62
N ASN A 744 -24.12 12.75 -15.65
CA ASN A 744 -23.71 12.04 -14.43
C ASN A 744 -22.82 12.90 -13.52
N ALA A 745 -22.10 13.89 -14.09
CA ALA A 745 -21.29 14.83 -13.33
C ALA A 745 -22.14 15.66 -12.37
N VAL A 746 -23.32 16.14 -12.79
CA VAL A 746 -24.17 17.06 -12.00
C VAL A 746 -24.51 16.44 -10.65
N LEU A 747 -25.15 15.27 -10.64
CA LEU A 747 -25.53 14.64 -9.38
C LEU A 747 -24.31 14.18 -8.57
N THR A 748 -23.24 13.76 -9.22
CA THR A 748 -22.01 13.39 -8.51
C THR A 748 -21.44 14.58 -7.75
N GLN A 749 -21.38 15.75 -8.39
CA GLN A 749 -20.93 16.98 -7.74
C GLN A 749 -21.86 17.43 -6.62
N GLU A 750 -23.17 17.42 -6.82
CA GLU A 750 -24.10 17.82 -5.77
C GLU A 750 -24.07 16.85 -4.57
N ARG A 751 -23.83 15.55 -4.81
CA ARG A 751 -23.59 14.58 -3.72
C ARG A 751 -22.26 14.81 -3.00
N LEU A 752 -21.21 15.22 -3.72
CA LEU A 752 -19.94 15.61 -3.09
C LEU A 752 -20.13 16.86 -2.23
N ASN A 753 -20.86 17.87 -2.72
CA ASN A 753 -21.24 19.07 -1.95
C ASN A 753 -21.94 18.69 -0.64
N THR A 754 -22.85 17.71 -0.68
CA THR A 754 -23.53 17.19 0.51
C THR A 754 -22.59 16.47 1.47
N ALA A 755 -21.65 15.67 0.95
CA ALA A 755 -20.68 14.94 1.75
C ALA A 755 -19.74 15.89 2.50
N VAL A 756 -19.41 17.06 1.92
CA VAL A 756 -18.54 18.07 2.56
C VAL A 756 -19.31 19.11 3.38
N ARG A 757 -20.63 19.19 3.28
CA ARG A 757 -21.46 20.20 3.96
C ARG A 757 -21.22 20.18 5.47
N GLY A 758 -20.92 21.36 6.02
CA GLY A 758 -20.66 21.53 7.45
C GLY A 758 -19.30 20.99 7.92
N THR A 759 -18.40 20.67 6.98
CA THR A 759 -17.03 20.20 7.27
C THR A 759 -16.00 21.13 6.59
N PRO A 760 -14.71 21.07 6.98
CA PRO A 760 -13.63 21.75 6.28
C PRO A 760 -13.26 21.15 4.90
N MET A 761 -13.84 19.99 4.54
CA MET A 761 -13.52 19.30 3.28
C MET A 761 -13.94 20.11 2.05
N ARG A 762 -13.28 19.83 0.91
CA ARG A 762 -13.66 20.38 -0.39
C ARG A 762 -13.91 19.27 -1.43
N PRO A 763 -14.82 19.48 -2.38
CA PRO A 763 -15.13 18.51 -3.43
C PRO A 763 -14.08 18.51 -4.55
N THR A 764 -14.14 17.50 -5.42
CA THR A 764 -13.29 17.34 -6.61
C THR A 764 -14.10 17.04 -7.86
N GLY A 765 -13.50 17.23 -9.03
CA GLY A 765 -13.93 16.57 -10.26
C GLY A 765 -13.07 15.34 -10.55
N MET A 766 -13.66 14.17 -10.81
CA MET A 766 -12.90 12.98 -11.24
C MET A 766 -13.61 12.16 -12.33
N PRO A 767 -13.77 12.73 -13.54
CA PRO A 767 -14.31 12.00 -14.67
C PRO A 767 -13.30 10.93 -15.18
N GLN A 768 -13.80 9.73 -15.51
CA GLN A 768 -13.00 8.59 -15.99
C GLN A 768 -12.92 8.41 -17.52
N PHE A 769 -11.71 8.29 -18.08
CA PHE A 769 -11.49 8.07 -19.53
C PHE A 769 -11.70 6.63 -20.02
N LEU A 770 -12.23 5.72 -19.19
CA LEU A 770 -12.39 4.32 -19.55
C LEU A 770 -13.86 3.91 -19.52
N PHE A 771 -14.44 3.63 -20.67
CA PHE A 771 -15.74 2.96 -20.78
C PHE A 771 -15.53 1.44 -20.86
N LYS A 772 -16.26 0.72 -20.00
CA LYS A 772 -16.16 -0.75 -19.95
C LYS A 772 -16.69 -1.36 -21.25
N LYS A 773 -16.11 -2.49 -21.65
CA LYS A 773 -16.64 -3.34 -22.73
C LYS A 773 -18.14 -3.58 -22.53
N GLY A 774 -18.90 -3.45 -23.61
CA GLY A 774 -20.34 -3.66 -23.63
C GLY A 774 -21.17 -2.45 -23.18
N ARG A 775 -20.53 -1.32 -22.87
CA ARG A 775 -21.23 -0.07 -22.57
C ARG A 775 -21.32 0.85 -23.79
N ALA A 776 -20.16 1.18 -24.34
CA ALA A 776 -20.00 2.01 -25.53
C ALA A 776 -19.90 1.15 -26.79
N ALA A 777 -19.07 0.11 -26.76
CA ALA A 777 -18.80 -0.74 -27.92
C ALA A 777 -18.66 -2.20 -27.45
N PRO A 778 -18.58 -3.21 -28.34
CA PRO A 778 -18.23 -4.58 -27.94
C PRO A 778 -16.79 -4.70 -27.40
N TYR A 779 -16.06 -3.60 -27.30
CA TYR A 779 -14.72 -3.41 -26.74
C TYR A 779 -14.70 -2.22 -25.76
N ALA A 780 -13.58 -2.02 -25.04
CA ALA A 780 -13.42 -0.87 -24.16
C ALA A 780 -13.15 0.40 -24.97
N ALA A 781 -13.69 1.54 -24.55
CA ALA A 781 -13.55 2.79 -25.29
C ALA A 781 -13.03 3.93 -24.39
N VAL A 782 -12.45 4.95 -25.02
CA VAL A 782 -12.20 6.25 -24.40
C VAL A 782 -13.35 7.20 -24.70
N ALA A 783 -13.52 8.22 -23.87
CA ALA A 783 -14.44 9.32 -24.16
C ALA A 783 -13.98 10.11 -25.39
N THR A 784 -14.93 10.66 -26.15
CA THR A 784 -14.62 11.64 -27.19
C THR A 784 -14.27 13.00 -26.58
N ALA A 785 -13.69 13.87 -27.40
CA ALA A 785 -13.20 15.17 -26.95
C ALA A 785 -14.31 16.09 -26.40
N ASP A 786 -15.46 16.11 -27.06
CA ASP A 786 -16.66 16.85 -26.70
C ASP A 786 -17.29 16.34 -25.41
N MET A 787 -17.45 15.01 -25.27
CA MET A 787 -17.97 14.41 -24.03
C MET A 787 -17.07 14.71 -22.82
N PHE A 788 -15.76 14.63 -23.01
CA PHE A 788 -14.80 15.04 -21.98
C PHE A 788 -14.98 16.52 -21.63
N HIS A 789 -15.01 17.38 -22.64
CA HIS A 789 -15.12 18.83 -22.48
C HIS A 789 -16.37 19.23 -21.69
N GLU A 790 -17.53 18.71 -22.07
CA GLU A 790 -18.80 18.94 -21.38
C GLU A 790 -18.74 18.44 -19.93
N THR A 791 -18.29 17.19 -19.72
CA THR A 791 -18.21 16.60 -18.38
C THR A 791 -17.25 17.38 -17.47
N ALA A 792 -16.13 17.86 -18.03
CA ALA A 792 -15.13 18.63 -17.29
C ALA A 792 -15.70 19.99 -16.88
N TRP A 793 -16.44 20.67 -17.76
CA TRP A 793 -17.17 21.89 -17.41
C TRP A 793 -18.22 21.65 -16.33
N LEU A 794 -19.04 20.61 -16.44
CA LEU A 794 -20.03 20.26 -15.41
C LEU A 794 -19.40 20.01 -14.03
N CYS A 795 -18.15 19.54 -13.98
CA CYS A 795 -17.38 19.47 -12.74
C CYS A 795 -16.83 20.84 -12.28
N ALA A 796 -16.24 21.62 -13.20
CA ALA A 796 -15.60 22.89 -12.90
C ALA A 796 -16.59 24.02 -12.56
N LEU A 797 -17.87 23.89 -12.94
CA LEU A 797 -18.98 24.78 -12.58
C LEU A 797 -19.35 24.77 -11.08
N GLN A 798 -18.66 23.96 -10.29
CA GLN A 798 -18.87 23.79 -8.86
C GLN A 798 -17.61 24.26 -8.10
N PRO A 799 -17.70 24.59 -6.80
CA PRO A 799 -16.56 25.05 -6.02
C PRO A 799 -15.59 23.93 -5.66
N ILE A 800 -15.00 23.30 -6.67
CA ILE A 800 -14.05 22.20 -6.57
C ILE A 800 -12.66 22.73 -6.25
N ARG A 801 -11.91 21.95 -5.48
CA ARG A 801 -10.53 22.27 -5.13
C ARG A 801 -9.51 21.62 -6.06
N MET A 802 -9.94 20.55 -6.74
CA MET A 802 -9.06 19.69 -7.51
C MET A 802 -9.83 18.95 -8.61
N MET A 803 -9.16 18.71 -9.75
CA MET A 803 -9.56 17.72 -10.75
C MET A 803 -8.55 16.57 -10.77
N THR A 804 -9.04 15.34 -10.74
CA THR A 804 -8.22 14.13 -10.78
C THR A 804 -8.60 13.29 -12.00
N TYR A 805 -7.60 12.72 -12.68
CA TYR A 805 -7.83 11.90 -13.87
C TYR A 805 -7.18 10.52 -13.72
N TRP A 806 -8.02 9.49 -13.65
CA TRP A 806 -7.57 8.10 -13.72
C TRP A 806 -7.56 7.61 -15.17
N ASN A 807 -6.65 6.69 -15.47
CA ASN A 807 -6.34 6.17 -16.80
C ASN A 807 -5.89 7.18 -17.87
N PHE A 808 -5.59 8.45 -17.53
CA PHE A 808 -5.14 9.43 -18.53
C PHE A 808 -3.88 9.01 -19.32
N LYS A 809 -3.05 8.05 -18.88
CA LYS A 809 -1.92 7.49 -19.68
C LYS A 809 -2.30 7.01 -21.08
N ILE A 810 -3.56 6.63 -21.29
CA ILE A 810 -4.08 6.21 -22.59
C ILE A 810 -4.29 7.40 -23.54
N VAL A 811 -4.50 8.60 -23.01
CA VAL A 811 -4.85 9.80 -23.78
C VAL A 811 -3.68 10.37 -24.58
N PRO A 812 -2.45 10.53 -24.03
CA PRO A 812 -1.36 11.16 -24.77
C PRO A 812 -0.60 10.21 -25.70
N SER A 813 -0.90 8.90 -25.75
CA SER A 813 -0.10 7.92 -26.51
C SER A 813 -0.95 6.91 -27.29
N ALA A 814 -0.81 6.95 -28.62
CA ALA A 814 -1.41 5.98 -29.53
C ALA A 814 -0.83 4.56 -29.39
N ASP A 815 0.39 4.45 -28.86
CA ASP A 815 1.13 3.18 -28.70
C ASP A 815 0.99 2.57 -27.30
N PHE A 816 0.12 3.14 -26.45
CA PHE A 816 -0.05 2.64 -25.09
C PHE A 816 -0.55 1.19 -25.08
N GLU A 817 0.15 0.31 -24.37
CA GLU A 817 -0.26 -1.07 -24.12
C GLU A 817 0.01 -1.48 -22.66
N ASN A 818 -0.94 -2.20 -22.07
CA ASN A 818 -0.77 -2.88 -20.79
C ASN A 818 -1.44 -4.26 -20.79
N TYR A 819 -1.51 -4.89 -19.62
CA TYR A 819 -2.11 -6.22 -19.49
C TYR A 819 -3.59 -6.27 -19.93
N TYR A 820 -4.33 -5.18 -19.77
CA TYR A 820 -5.78 -5.07 -20.03
C TYR A 820 -6.12 -4.39 -21.36
N ASN A 821 -5.34 -3.40 -21.78
CA ASN A 821 -5.70 -2.42 -22.82
C ASN A 821 -4.55 -2.23 -23.81
N ARG A 822 -4.89 -1.94 -25.07
CA ARG A 822 -3.97 -1.52 -26.13
C ARG A 822 -4.66 -0.45 -26.98
N CYS A 823 -4.00 0.68 -27.17
CA CYS A 823 -4.49 1.76 -28.02
C CYS A 823 -4.39 1.40 -29.50
N PHE A 824 -5.41 1.80 -30.27
CA PHE A 824 -5.46 1.65 -31.72
C PHE A 824 -5.84 2.99 -32.33
N THR A 825 -5.09 3.40 -33.35
CA THR A 825 -5.47 4.53 -34.21
C THR A 825 -6.68 4.19 -35.05
N LYS A 826 -7.38 5.20 -35.56
CA LYS A 826 -8.52 5.00 -36.48
C LYS A 826 -8.18 4.11 -37.67
N ALA A 827 -7.02 4.32 -38.31
CA ALA A 827 -6.59 3.51 -39.45
C ALA A 827 -6.43 2.03 -39.09
N GLN A 828 -5.83 1.72 -37.93
CA GLN A 828 -5.68 0.33 -37.46
C GLN A 828 -7.03 -0.31 -37.08
N ILE A 829 -7.98 0.49 -36.60
CA ILE A 829 -9.36 0.04 -36.33
C ILE A 829 -10.08 -0.29 -37.64
N ASP A 830 -9.96 0.57 -38.63
CA ASP A 830 -10.59 0.41 -39.95
C ASP A 830 -10.02 -0.82 -40.67
N GLU A 831 -8.70 -1.01 -40.59
CA GLU A 831 -8.03 -2.21 -41.09
C GLU A 831 -8.51 -3.48 -40.36
N LEU A 832 -8.59 -3.43 -39.03
CA LEU A 832 -9.04 -4.57 -38.22
C LEU A 832 -10.46 -5.00 -38.58
N PHE A 833 -11.36 -4.03 -38.79
CA PHE A 833 -12.77 -4.29 -39.04
C PHE A 833 -13.12 -4.42 -40.53
N GLY A 834 -12.23 -4.02 -41.45
CA GLY A 834 -12.46 -4.00 -42.89
C GLY A 834 -13.46 -2.94 -43.37
N THR A 835 -14.00 -2.14 -42.44
CA THR A 835 -14.92 -1.04 -42.67
C THR A 835 -14.73 0.02 -41.58
N PRO A 836 -14.85 1.32 -41.91
CA PRO A 836 -14.79 2.38 -40.91
C PRO A 836 -16.02 2.43 -40.00
N THR A 837 -17.10 1.73 -40.35
CA THR A 837 -18.38 1.74 -39.63
C THR A 837 -18.91 0.33 -39.40
N PRO A 838 -18.19 -0.54 -38.65
CA PRO A 838 -18.68 -1.88 -38.37
C PRO A 838 -19.90 -1.82 -37.45
N THR A 839 -20.88 -2.67 -37.71
CA THR A 839 -21.98 -2.89 -36.76
C THR A 839 -21.45 -3.54 -35.48
N TRP A 840 -22.20 -3.43 -34.38
CA TRP A 840 -21.84 -4.09 -33.13
C TRP A 840 -21.62 -5.59 -33.29
N GLN A 841 -22.51 -6.27 -34.03
CA GLN A 841 -22.42 -7.71 -34.28
C GLN A 841 -21.15 -8.06 -35.06
N GLU A 842 -20.81 -7.31 -36.10
CA GLU A 842 -19.59 -7.51 -36.90
C GLU A 842 -18.33 -7.30 -36.05
N ALA A 843 -18.25 -6.18 -35.34
CA ALA A 843 -17.12 -5.89 -34.45
C ALA A 843 -16.98 -6.96 -33.36
N ALA A 844 -18.09 -7.40 -32.74
CA ALA A 844 -18.08 -8.46 -31.74
C ALA A 844 -17.60 -9.81 -32.31
N ALA A 845 -18.03 -10.16 -33.53
CA ALA A 845 -17.60 -11.39 -34.21
C ALA A 845 -16.09 -11.36 -34.54
N ILE A 846 -15.60 -10.25 -35.07
CA ILE A 846 -14.17 -10.05 -35.39
C ILE A 846 -13.32 -10.13 -34.12
N LEU A 847 -13.73 -9.47 -33.04
CA LEU A 847 -13.01 -9.50 -31.75
C LEU A 847 -13.06 -10.86 -31.05
N LYS A 848 -14.13 -11.63 -31.25
CA LYS A 848 -14.22 -13.01 -30.75
C LYS A 848 -13.15 -13.87 -31.40
N ASN A 849 -12.93 -13.69 -32.70
CA ASN A 849 -12.01 -14.47 -33.52
C ASN A 849 -10.56 -13.94 -33.53
N ASN A 850 -10.32 -12.74 -33.01
CA ASN A 850 -8.98 -12.13 -32.91
C ASN A 850 -8.58 -11.86 -31.44
N PRO A 851 -7.96 -12.83 -30.74
CA PRO A 851 -7.61 -12.70 -29.32
C PRO A 851 -6.68 -11.52 -29.02
N LYS A 852 -5.81 -11.13 -29.96
CA LYS A 852 -4.90 -9.98 -29.81
C LYS A 852 -5.64 -8.64 -29.81
N ALA A 853 -6.79 -8.56 -30.50
CA ALA A 853 -7.63 -7.37 -30.56
C ALA A 853 -8.61 -7.23 -29.37
N ARG A 854 -8.72 -8.22 -28.48
CA ARG A 854 -9.63 -8.15 -27.31
C ARG A 854 -9.29 -7.05 -26.31
N LYS A 855 -8.09 -6.48 -26.40
CA LYS A 855 -7.61 -5.35 -25.58
C LYS A 855 -7.83 -4.00 -26.26
N LEU A 856 -8.44 -3.96 -27.43
CA LEU A 856 -8.60 -2.75 -28.23
C LEU A 856 -9.25 -1.62 -27.43
N MET A 857 -8.62 -0.46 -27.50
CA MET A 857 -9.12 0.84 -27.08
C MET A 857 -8.86 1.85 -28.20
N PRO A 858 -9.89 2.50 -28.76
CA PRO A 858 -9.69 3.57 -29.71
C PRO A 858 -8.92 4.73 -29.11
N TRP A 859 -8.02 5.30 -29.89
CA TRP A 859 -7.25 6.48 -29.55
C TRP A 859 -7.52 7.60 -30.56
N THR A 860 -7.72 8.81 -30.06
CA THR A 860 -7.97 10.01 -30.86
C THR A 860 -7.05 11.15 -30.40
N PRO A 861 -6.31 11.81 -31.31
CA PRO A 861 -5.47 12.96 -30.96
C PRO A 861 -6.29 14.16 -30.46
N GLU A 862 -7.55 14.29 -30.89
CA GLU A 862 -8.46 15.38 -30.54
C GLU A 862 -8.74 15.45 -29.04
N LEU A 863 -8.81 14.29 -28.36
CA LEU A 863 -9.03 14.22 -26.92
C LEU A 863 -7.85 14.81 -26.14
N ALA A 864 -6.62 14.48 -26.53
CA ALA A 864 -5.41 15.01 -25.89
C ALA A 864 -5.29 16.53 -26.07
N ALA A 865 -5.56 17.02 -27.29
CA ALA A 865 -5.57 18.45 -27.59
C ALA A 865 -6.65 19.20 -26.79
N THR A 866 -7.87 18.64 -26.72
CA THR A 866 -8.98 19.24 -25.98
C THR A 866 -8.73 19.24 -24.47
N PHE A 867 -8.11 18.20 -23.93
CA PHE A 867 -7.67 18.15 -22.54
C PHE A 867 -6.70 19.28 -22.20
N ALA A 868 -5.65 19.44 -23.03
CA ALA A 868 -4.66 20.49 -22.83
C ALA A 868 -5.27 21.89 -22.94
N ARG A 869 -6.09 22.14 -23.98
CA ARG A 869 -6.79 23.42 -24.17
C ARG A 869 -7.69 23.75 -22.99
N PHE A 870 -8.50 22.78 -22.54
CA PHE A 870 -9.40 22.98 -21.40
C PHE A 870 -8.63 23.43 -20.15
N HIS A 871 -7.56 22.71 -19.78
CA HIS A 871 -6.82 23.02 -18.55
C HIS A 871 -5.92 24.26 -18.63
N ASN A 872 -5.36 24.56 -19.80
CA ASN A 872 -4.43 25.69 -19.95
C ASN A 872 -5.15 26.98 -20.33
N ASP A 873 -6.06 26.91 -21.30
CA ASP A 873 -6.61 28.09 -21.97
C ASP A 873 -7.99 28.46 -21.41
N GLU A 874 -8.82 27.48 -21.06
CA GLU A 874 -10.19 27.71 -20.61
C GLU A 874 -10.29 27.89 -19.09
N ILE A 875 -9.93 26.86 -18.30
CA ILE A 875 -10.01 26.94 -16.83
C ILE A 875 -8.72 27.43 -16.17
N GLY A 876 -7.59 27.40 -16.88
CA GLY A 876 -6.30 27.89 -16.40
C GLY A 876 -6.38 29.33 -15.87
N PRO A 877 -6.93 30.29 -16.65
CA PRO A 877 -7.15 31.67 -16.20
C PRO A 877 -8.10 31.79 -14.99
N LEU A 878 -8.96 30.80 -14.77
CA LEU A 878 -9.97 30.77 -13.70
C LEU A 878 -9.50 29.97 -12.47
N ALA A 879 -8.32 29.35 -12.51
CA ALA A 879 -7.89 28.38 -11.51
C ALA A 879 -7.87 28.95 -10.08
N ALA A 880 -7.49 30.21 -9.90
CA ALA A 880 -7.51 30.89 -8.59
C ALA A 880 -8.94 31.22 -8.08
N LEU A 881 -9.93 31.26 -8.98
CA LEU A 881 -11.31 31.66 -8.70
C LEU A 881 -12.21 30.46 -8.41
N ILE A 882 -12.10 29.36 -9.16
CA ILE A 882 -12.98 28.19 -9.05
C ILE A 882 -13.09 27.67 -7.60
N PRO A 883 -11.99 27.46 -6.84
CA PRO A 883 -12.09 27.00 -5.45
C PRO A 883 -12.78 27.98 -4.49
N ARG A 884 -12.97 29.23 -4.91
CA ARG A 884 -13.61 30.31 -4.14
C ARG A 884 -15.06 30.56 -4.56
N TRP A 885 -15.54 29.88 -5.60
CA TRP A 885 -16.93 29.97 -6.02
C TRP A 885 -17.87 29.55 -4.89
N ARG A 886 -19.10 30.06 -4.98
CA ARG A 886 -20.16 29.73 -4.04
C ARG A 886 -21.40 29.43 -4.85
N ASN A 887 -22.06 28.34 -4.52
CA ASN A 887 -23.35 28.03 -5.11
C ASN A 887 -24.34 29.12 -4.71
N HIS A 888 -25.06 29.67 -5.69
CA HIS A 888 -26.20 30.54 -5.44
C HIS A 888 -27.22 29.78 -4.56
N PRO A 889 -27.90 30.45 -3.60
CA PRO A 889 -28.96 29.83 -2.82
C PRO A 889 -29.94 29.06 -3.70
N ARG A 890 -30.15 27.78 -3.37
CA ARG A 890 -30.97 26.84 -4.13
C ARG A 890 -32.39 26.79 -3.54
N ARG A 891 -33.38 26.57 -4.41
CA ARG A 891 -34.81 26.49 -4.04
C ARG A 891 -35.37 25.08 -4.15
N VAL A 892 -34.58 24.14 -4.65
CA VAL A 892 -34.93 22.71 -4.78
C VAL A 892 -33.99 21.88 -3.91
N ALA A 893 -34.54 20.91 -3.18
CA ALA A 893 -33.77 19.91 -2.46
C ALA A 893 -34.14 18.50 -2.90
N ILE A 894 -33.17 17.59 -2.94
CA ILE A 894 -33.36 16.15 -3.12
C ILE A 894 -32.99 15.47 -1.80
N ILE A 895 -33.91 14.73 -1.20
CA ILE A 895 -33.61 13.94 0.01
C ILE A 895 -33.18 12.53 -0.39
N ARG A 896 -31.98 12.12 0.07
CA ARG A 896 -31.50 10.75 -0.03
C ARG A 896 -31.43 10.12 1.34
N SER A 897 -32.50 9.44 1.71
CA SER A 897 -32.59 8.80 3.03
C SER A 897 -31.72 7.55 3.12
N PHE A 898 -30.81 7.52 4.09
CA PHE A 898 -30.01 6.34 4.41
C PHE A 898 -30.90 5.23 4.97
N ALA A 899 -31.87 5.56 5.82
CA ALA A 899 -32.86 4.61 6.32
C ALA A 899 -33.56 3.86 5.17
N SER A 900 -34.05 4.59 4.16
CA SER A 900 -34.65 3.96 2.98
C SER A 900 -33.68 3.09 2.18
N GLN A 901 -32.42 3.53 2.01
CA GLN A 901 -31.41 2.71 1.31
C GLN A 901 -31.11 1.40 2.05
N LEU A 902 -31.08 1.45 3.38
CA LEU A 902 -30.83 0.29 4.25
C LEU A 902 -31.99 -0.70 4.19
N TYR A 903 -33.22 -0.25 4.40
CA TYR A 903 -34.40 -1.11 4.46
C TYR A 903 -34.94 -1.57 3.11
N ARG A 904 -34.57 -0.88 2.01
CA ARG A 904 -34.78 -1.37 0.65
C ARG A 904 -33.68 -2.34 0.18
N GLU A 905 -32.63 -2.54 0.97
CA GLU A 905 -31.50 -3.40 0.63
C GLU A 905 -30.81 -2.98 -0.69
N VAL A 906 -30.65 -1.66 -0.88
CA VAL A 906 -30.05 -1.13 -2.10
C VAL A 906 -28.61 -1.62 -2.22
N ARG A 907 -28.36 -2.48 -3.22
CA ARG A 907 -27.03 -3.03 -3.50
C ARG A 907 -26.03 -1.92 -3.89
N TRP A 908 -26.42 -1.07 -4.83
CA TRP A 908 -25.64 0.06 -5.31
C TRP A 908 -26.53 1.29 -5.37
N PRO A 909 -26.23 2.38 -4.62
CA PRO A 909 -26.99 3.62 -4.73
C PRO A 909 -26.90 4.14 -6.17
N LYS A 910 -28.06 4.30 -6.83
CA LYS A 910 -28.20 4.84 -8.18
C LYS A 910 -29.11 6.05 -8.16
N THR A 911 -28.98 6.92 -9.16
CA THR A 911 -29.95 8.00 -9.39
C THR A 911 -31.32 7.40 -9.73
N SER A 912 -32.40 7.92 -9.14
CA SER A 912 -33.76 7.56 -9.55
C SER A 912 -34.18 8.34 -10.81
N TRP A 913 -35.24 7.88 -11.48
CA TRP A 913 -35.78 8.61 -12.64
C TRP A 913 -36.28 10.01 -12.23
N LEU A 914 -36.87 10.13 -11.04
CA LEU A 914 -37.36 11.39 -10.51
C LEU A 914 -36.21 12.35 -10.15
N GLU A 915 -35.12 11.84 -9.58
CA GLU A 915 -33.89 12.62 -9.38
C GLU A 915 -33.30 13.09 -10.73
N ASN A 916 -33.34 12.24 -11.77
CA ASN A 916 -32.89 12.60 -13.11
C ASN A 916 -33.73 13.71 -13.75
N CYS A 917 -35.04 13.79 -13.49
CA CYS A 917 -35.87 14.88 -13.98
C CYS A 917 -35.33 16.25 -13.54
N ALA A 918 -34.86 16.38 -12.29
CA ALA A 918 -34.24 17.62 -11.81
C ALA A 918 -32.93 17.94 -12.53
N VAL A 919 -32.11 16.91 -12.77
CA VAL A 919 -30.83 17.03 -13.50
C VAL A 919 -31.07 17.50 -14.94
N TYR A 920 -31.97 16.85 -15.67
CA TYR A 920 -32.25 17.18 -17.07
C TYR A 920 -33.03 18.47 -17.27
N ALA A 921 -33.83 18.87 -16.28
CA ALA A 921 -34.51 20.18 -16.29
C ALA A 921 -33.55 21.35 -16.01
N GLY A 922 -32.27 21.09 -15.72
CA GLY A 922 -31.29 22.12 -15.37
C GLY A 922 -31.63 22.82 -14.05
N LEU A 923 -32.41 22.19 -13.17
CA LEU A 923 -32.81 22.78 -11.90
C LEU A 923 -31.63 22.74 -10.93
N PRO A 924 -31.22 23.88 -10.36
CA PRO A 924 -30.13 23.89 -9.40
C PRO A 924 -30.68 23.43 -8.04
N PHE A 925 -30.18 22.29 -7.53
CA PHE A 925 -30.66 21.66 -6.30
C PHE A 925 -29.56 21.41 -5.27
N ASP A 926 -29.96 21.17 -4.03
CA ASP A 926 -29.12 20.62 -2.96
C ASP A 926 -29.51 19.16 -2.68
N VAL A 927 -28.54 18.29 -2.36
CA VAL A 927 -28.86 16.95 -1.83
C VAL A 927 -28.82 16.98 -0.29
N LEU A 928 -29.83 16.43 0.37
CA LEU A 928 -29.93 16.34 1.83
C LEU A 928 -29.89 14.88 2.30
N LEU A 929 -29.23 14.62 3.43
CA LEU A 929 -29.15 13.31 4.08
C LEU A 929 -30.00 13.28 5.36
N ASP A 930 -30.27 12.09 5.90
CA ASP A 930 -31.00 11.95 7.19
C ASP A 930 -30.35 12.81 8.31
N GLU A 931 -29.01 12.88 8.31
CA GLU A 931 -28.20 13.68 9.24
C GLU A 931 -28.47 15.19 9.23
N ASP A 932 -28.98 15.72 8.11
CA ASP A 932 -29.32 17.14 8.02
C ASP A 932 -30.56 17.50 8.86
N PHE A 933 -31.39 16.51 9.19
CA PHE A 933 -32.63 16.67 9.97
C PHE A 933 -32.42 16.43 11.48
N GLU A 934 -31.27 15.90 11.88
CA GLU A 934 -30.99 15.50 13.28
C GLU A 934 -30.56 16.67 14.18
N LYS A 935 -30.12 17.80 13.61
CA LYS A 935 -29.47 18.92 14.35
C LYS A 935 -30.41 19.98 14.93
N GLY A 936 -31.72 19.71 15.03
CA GLY A 936 -32.72 20.61 15.64
C GLY A 936 -33.11 21.87 14.83
N ASN A 937 -32.31 22.26 13.84
CA ASN A 937 -32.70 23.29 12.85
C ASN A 937 -33.63 22.69 11.79
N ASP A 938 -34.50 23.50 11.17
CA ASP A 938 -35.30 23.07 10.01
C ASP A 938 -34.47 23.21 8.73
N PRO A 939 -33.89 22.11 8.18
CA PRO A 939 -33.05 22.21 6.99
C PRO A 939 -33.86 22.60 5.76
N LEU A 940 -35.19 22.49 5.80
CA LEU A 940 -36.08 22.75 4.66
C LEU A 940 -36.56 24.20 4.58
N LYS A 941 -36.12 25.10 5.47
CA LYS A 941 -36.65 26.48 5.58
C LYS A 941 -36.48 27.32 4.30
N GLY A 942 -35.43 27.06 3.51
CA GLY A 942 -35.05 27.88 2.35
C GLY A 942 -35.52 27.38 0.98
N TYR A 943 -36.17 26.21 0.92
CA TYR A 943 -36.58 25.57 -0.33
C TYR A 943 -38.07 25.82 -0.63
N ASP A 944 -38.44 25.67 -1.89
CA ASP A 944 -39.83 25.67 -2.39
C ASP A 944 -40.30 24.27 -2.77
N LEU A 945 -39.35 23.45 -3.24
CA LEU A 945 -39.59 22.10 -3.76
C LEU A 945 -38.64 21.11 -3.09
N VAL A 946 -39.18 20.00 -2.62
CA VAL A 946 -38.42 18.86 -2.11
C VAL A 946 -38.78 17.61 -2.90
N ILE A 947 -37.79 17.01 -3.53
CA ILE A 947 -37.90 15.74 -4.24
C ILE A 947 -37.50 14.63 -3.27
N LEU A 948 -38.39 13.67 -3.08
CA LEU A 948 -38.15 12.48 -2.29
C LEU A 948 -38.45 11.24 -3.14
N SER A 949 -37.40 10.49 -3.48
CA SER A 949 -37.53 9.32 -4.35
C SER A 949 -37.26 8.01 -3.61
N HIS A 950 -38.00 6.97 -3.98
CA HIS A 950 -37.89 5.61 -3.50
C HIS A 950 -37.89 5.47 -1.97
N ALA A 951 -38.64 6.32 -1.25
CA ALA A 951 -38.60 6.35 0.19
C ALA A 951 -39.52 5.27 0.81
N VAL A 952 -38.97 4.11 1.14
CA VAL A 952 -39.71 3.01 1.80
C VAL A 952 -39.92 3.23 3.29
N CYS A 953 -39.10 4.08 3.90
CA CYS A 953 -39.15 4.55 5.28
C CYS A 953 -38.37 5.87 5.46
N LEU A 954 -38.69 6.64 6.50
CA LEU A 954 -37.96 7.86 6.85
C LEU A 954 -37.66 7.88 8.34
N THR A 955 -36.63 8.61 8.76
CA THR A 955 -36.42 8.87 10.18
C THR A 955 -37.50 9.82 10.72
N GLU A 956 -37.82 9.73 12.02
CA GLU A 956 -38.77 10.64 12.68
C GLU A 956 -38.46 12.13 12.43
N PRO A 957 -37.21 12.63 12.55
CA PRO A 957 -36.90 14.03 12.27
C PRO A 957 -37.09 14.40 10.80
N GLY A 958 -36.76 13.49 9.87
CA GLY A 958 -36.95 13.68 8.44
C GLY A 958 -38.43 13.81 8.07
N PHE A 959 -39.26 12.88 8.56
CA PHE A 959 -40.71 12.90 8.38
C PHE A 959 -41.35 14.15 8.99
N ALA A 960 -40.98 14.51 10.22
CA ALA A 960 -41.50 15.68 10.90
C ALA A 960 -41.16 16.98 10.14
N SER A 961 -39.95 17.08 9.59
CA SER A 961 -39.51 18.24 8.81
C SER A 961 -40.26 18.36 7.48
N LEU A 962 -40.43 17.25 6.75
CA LEU A 962 -41.23 17.19 5.53
C LEU A 962 -42.70 17.56 5.78
N SER A 963 -43.29 17.06 6.88
CA SER A 963 -44.65 17.39 7.28
C SER A 963 -44.80 18.88 7.60
N ARG A 964 -43.85 19.48 8.32
CA ARG A 964 -43.84 20.93 8.56
C ARG A 964 -43.66 21.74 7.28
N PHE A 965 -42.81 21.26 6.37
CA PHE A 965 -42.55 21.89 5.08
C PHE A 965 -43.80 21.91 4.19
N ALA A 966 -44.51 20.78 4.07
CA ALA A 966 -45.78 20.72 3.36
C ALA A 966 -46.86 21.61 4.00
N LYS A 967 -46.98 21.59 5.34
CA LYS A 967 -47.95 22.43 6.07
C LYS A 967 -47.75 23.93 5.88
N ARG A 968 -46.51 24.39 5.63
CA ARG A 968 -46.21 25.82 5.36
C ARG A 968 -46.28 26.20 3.88
N GLY A 969 -46.79 25.31 3.02
CA GLY A 969 -46.96 25.56 1.58
C GLY A 969 -45.79 25.13 0.69
N GLY A 970 -44.79 24.44 1.23
CA GLY A 970 -43.72 23.83 0.41
C GLY A 970 -44.23 22.61 -0.36
N THR A 971 -43.70 22.37 -1.56
CA THR A 971 -44.14 21.24 -2.40
C THR A 971 -43.22 20.03 -2.19
N VAL A 972 -43.76 18.92 -1.70
CA VAL A 972 -43.04 17.64 -1.64
C VAL A 972 -43.46 16.81 -2.84
N VAL A 973 -42.50 16.37 -3.66
CA VAL A 973 -42.73 15.51 -4.81
C VAL A 973 -42.19 14.11 -4.53
N VAL A 974 -43.01 13.09 -4.78
CA VAL A 974 -42.68 11.68 -4.55
C VAL A 974 -42.91 10.81 -5.79
N ASP A 975 -42.30 9.63 -5.81
CA ASP A 975 -42.50 8.60 -6.83
C ASP A 975 -43.39 7.44 -6.33
N PRO A 976 -43.90 6.55 -7.22
CA PRO A 976 -44.76 5.43 -6.82
C PRO A 976 -44.09 4.42 -5.89
N GLU A 977 -42.75 4.33 -5.89
CA GLU A 977 -41.98 3.48 -4.99
C GLU A 977 -41.89 4.04 -3.57
N THR A 978 -42.17 5.33 -3.36
CA THR A 978 -42.26 5.94 -2.04
C THR A 978 -43.47 5.42 -1.30
N LYS A 979 -43.23 4.82 -0.13
CA LYS A 979 -44.27 4.16 0.69
C LYS A 979 -44.58 4.89 2.00
N VAL A 980 -43.86 5.97 2.30
CA VAL A 980 -44.14 6.82 3.46
C VAL A 980 -45.23 7.82 3.08
N GLU A 981 -46.30 7.88 3.87
CA GLU A 981 -47.42 8.78 3.65
C GLU A 981 -47.08 10.20 4.13
N ILE A 982 -46.72 11.08 3.20
CA ILE A 982 -46.41 12.49 3.51
C ILE A 982 -47.66 13.34 3.21
N PRO A 983 -48.22 14.05 4.20
CA PRO A 983 -49.38 14.90 3.98
C PRO A 983 -49.13 15.95 2.90
N GLY A 984 -49.99 16.01 1.88
CA GLY A 984 -49.91 17.00 0.80
C GLY A 984 -48.79 16.76 -0.22
N ALA A 985 -48.12 15.60 -0.20
CA ALA A 985 -47.13 15.28 -1.23
C ALA A 985 -47.80 15.04 -2.60
N VAL A 986 -47.14 15.53 -3.65
CA VAL A 986 -47.52 15.34 -5.05
C VAL A 986 -46.85 14.08 -5.57
N LEU A 987 -47.64 13.08 -5.91
CA LEU A 987 -47.16 11.88 -6.60
C LEU A 987 -46.91 12.22 -8.08
N LEU A 988 -45.67 12.09 -8.53
CA LEU A 988 -45.34 12.10 -9.95
C LEU A 988 -45.17 10.67 -10.42
N GLU A 989 -45.99 10.28 -11.38
CA GLU A 989 -45.83 9.03 -12.09
C GLU A 989 -44.93 9.26 -13.32
N PRO A 990 -44.12 8.26 -13.73
CA PRO A 990 -43.47 8.30 -15.02
C PRO A 990 -44.57 8.45 -16.09
N SER A 991 -44.62 9.60 -16.76
CA SER A 991 -45.69 9.87 -17.71
C SER A 991 -45.68 8.85 -18.85
N THR A 992 -46.85 8.63 -19.48
CA THR A 992 -46.90 8.02 -20.82
C THR A 992 -45.98 8.74 -21.78
N ALA A 993 -45.84 10.07 -21.69
CA ALA A 993 -44.89 10.85 -22.48
C ALA A 993 -43.40 10.54 -22.20
N ALA A 994 -43.02 10.03 -21.01
CA ALA A 994 -41.68 9.52 -20.75
C ALA A 994 -41.49 8.13 -21.37
N LYS A 995 -42.54 7.30 -21.38
CA LYS A 995 -42.54 6.05 -22.16
C LYS A 995 -42.51 6.33 -23.65
N ASP A 996 -43.22 7.36 -24.12
CA ASP A 996 -43.25 7.82 -25.50
C ASP A 996 -41.95 8.53 -25.88
N PHE A 997 -41.29 9.24 -24.97
CA PHE A 997 -39.95 9.81 -25.20
C PHE A 997 -38.89 8.72 -25.24
N GLU A 998 -38.90 7.76 -24.31
CA GLU A 998 -38.03 6.59 -24.37
C GLU A 998 -38.31 5.77 -25.64
N GLN A 999 -39.57 5.68 -26.06
CA GLN A 999 -39.97 5.03 -27.31
C GLN A 999 -39.55 5.84 -28.54
N GLN A 1000 -39.69 7.16 -28.56
CA GLN A 1000 -39.25 8.05 -29.64
C GLN A 1000 -37.73 8.12 -29.71
N LEU A 1001 -37.05 8.13 -28.56
CA LEU A 1001 -35.61 8.01 -28.46
C LEU A 1001 -35.19 6.65 -28.99
N ALA A 1002 -35.84 5.56 -28.59
CA ALA A 1002 -35.59 4.23 -29.14
C ALA A 1002 -35.88 4.15 -30.64
N GLU A 1003 -36.93 4.79 -31.15
CA GLU A 1003 -37.29 4.85 -32.58
C GLU A 1003 -36.28 5.70 -33.36
N LYS A 1004 -35.77 6.80 -32.77
CA LYS A 1004 -34.76 7.66 -33.37
C LYS A 1004 -33.37 7.02 -33.33
N GLU A 1005 -33.03 6.37 -32.23
CA GLU A 1005 -31.86 5.49 -32.08
C GLU A 1005 -31.95 4.32 -33.06
N GLU A 1006 -33.14 3.74 -33.27
CA GLU A 1006 -33.41 2.69 -34.25
C GLU A 1006 -33.31 3.21 -35.68
N ALA A 1007 -33.81 4.42 -35.98
CA ALA A 1007 -33.70 5.03 -37.29
C ALA A 1007 -32.24 5.38 -37.63
N ILE A 1008 -31.49 5.92 -36.67
CA ILE A 1008 -30.05 6.16 -36.81
C ILE A 1008 -29.32 4.81 -36.90
N ARG A 1009 -29.75 3.78 -36.15
CA ARG A 1009 -29.24 2.40 -36.25
C ARG A 1009 -29.47 1.79 -37.63
N LEU A 1010 -30.64 1.98 -38.22
CA LEU A 1010 -30.98 1.47 -39.53
C LEU A 1010 -30.20 2.20 -40.64
N LYS A 1011 -29.89 3.49 -40.42
CA LYS A 1011 -29.12 4.31 -41.36
C LYS A 1011 -27.60 4.13 -41.24
N HIS A 1012 -27.08 3.84 -40.04
CA HIS A 1012 -25.65 3.90 -39.73
C HIS A 1012 -25.10 2.70 -38.91
N GLY A 1013 -25.93 1.75 -38.48
CA GLY A 1013 -25.57 0.67 -37.56
C GLY A 1013 -25.72 1.04 -36.06
N ALA A 1014 -25.58 0.06 -35.15
CA ALA A 1014 -25.88 0.21 -33.71
C ALA A 1014 -25.26 1.46 -33.04
N VAL A 1015 -26.12 2.34 -32.52
CA VAL A 1015 -25.82 3.68 -31.98
C VAL A 1015 -25.45 3.73 -30.50
N SER A 1016 -25.31 2.59 -29.83
CA SER A 1016 -24.95 2.57 -28.40
C SER A 1016 -23.48 2.97 -28.11
N SER A 1017 -22.78 3.54 -29.09
CA SER A 1017 -21.37 3.94 -29.01
C SER A 1017 -21.18 5.46 -29.09
N PRO A 1018 -20.45 6.07 -28.15
CA PRO A 1018 -20.05 7.48 -28.19
C PRO A 1018 -19.11 7.85 -29.35
N GLN A 1019 -18.78 6.92 -30.26
CA GLN A 1019 -17.94 7.23 -31.42
C GLN A 1019 -18.69 7.87 -32.61
N TYR A 1020 -19.97 8.21 -32.45
CA TYR A 1020 -20.78 8.85 -33.50
C TYR A 1020 -21.54 10.07 -32.99
N ILE A 1021 -20.81 11.01 -32.37
CA ILE A 1021 -21.20 12.42 -32.35
C ILE A 1021 -20.52 13.10 -33.55
#